data_AF-A0A430QD61-F1
#
_entry.id   AF-A0A430QD61-F1
#
_cell.length_a   1.000
_cell.length_b   1.000
_cell.length_c   1.000
_cell.angle_alpha   90.00
_cell.angle_beta   90.00
_cell.angle_gamma   90.00
#
_symmetry.space_group_name_H-M   'P 1'
#
loop_
_entity.id
_entity.type
_entity.pdbx_description
1 polymer ?
#
loop_
_entity_poly.entity_id
_entity_poly.type
_entity_poly.pdbx_seq_one_letter_code
_entity_poly.pdbx_strand_id
1 'polypeptide(L)'
;MNFPTEYLDTHLHRHSKLLVGDFSAWDLALKLFREDVITQEKVQSRLMCQILDEIHKERCGEAIDRQLLRTVIRMLVDLKLYDSIFLAEFVCKSQQLYAYEADTLSRQLSVPEYLLHVDKRIIEEEDRLVVYLDANSTRSLLMSTLVSELLTRPLDYLLDNGLVNPLKTKQTSQLSLLFSLVSRVPNGIEKLRTHFRNYIIQMGREMVENPTHDPEKDRNMIQNLLDSRDFLSEITVSCFSNDPSFMRVLQEAYEEFINQRPNKPAEFLAKYLDSHLRSGNKAQTEEELDKDLALKLFREDVITQEKVQSRLMCQILDEIHKERCGEAIDRQLLRTVIRMLVDLKLYDSIFLAEFVCKSQQLYAYEADTLSRQLSVPEYLLHVDKRIIEEEDRLVVYLDANSTRSLLMSTLVSELLTRPLDYLLDNGLVNPLKTKQTSQLSLLFSLVSRVPNGIEKLRTHFRNYIIQMGREMVENPTHDPEKDRNMIQNLLDSRDFLSEITVSCFSNDPSFMRVLQEAYEEFINQRPNKPAEFLAKYLDSHLRSGNKAQTEEELDKLMDKAMILFRFIDGKDIFEAFYTKELAKRLLLNKSASVDAEKAMLSKLKQECGPNYTRKMETMFQDIELSKQLSKNFRLSLPDTHAIELSVNVICPASWPPYPQTTANYPPETPNLRKELQVSELQALVLLQFNQSDNAPITYTTIAENTGIEEKELKRTLLSLAAGKGQRVLKKTPGNLEIENDHQFVFNTEFHHRLTRIKFNQVQLKETEQEQVATEERVFADRVAHVDCCIVRIMKTRKTIDHNSLLSEVYKQLQFPLKGILSLPINKSTYHCSLQSSYPTVYFRIRFYLPIHCINERATQHIYYLQLRKNHVAYELFCDPNVYFQLAAFALQAELGDAPKCFNPESETSYFLPELYYPKKFVKSCDSVELAYYTYIHHSALHNTVTYLAEFHFIHLATKLNSDFNLHLYPLEKPTHKCRFSVWIGISPQGVTLYQVMKTK
;
A
#
# COMPACT_ATOMS: atom_id res chain seq x y z
N MET A 1 8.69 -30.94 -27.88
CA MET A 1 9.94 -31.70 -28.09
C MET A 1 10.10 -32.61 -26.88
N ASN A 2 10.12 -33.93 -27.08
CA ASN A 2 10.38 -34.88 -26.00
C ASN A 2 11.87 -34.83 -25.66
N PHE A 3 12.21 -34.34 -24.46
CA PHE A 3 13.58 -34.41 -23.95
C PHE A 3 13.78 -35.76 -23.23
N PRO A 4 14.91 -36.47 -23.46
CA PRO A 4 15.21 -37.70 -22.73
C PRO A 4 15.56 -37.38 -21.27
N THR A 5 15.00 -38.15 -20.35
CA THR A 5 15.21 -38.08 -18.90
C THR A 5 16.68 -38.20 -18.47
N GLU A 6 17.56 -38.74 -19.32
CA GLU A 6 19.00 -38.88 -19.05
C GLU A 6 19.80 -37.57 -19.09
N TYR A 7 19.26 -36.50 -19.69
CA TYR A 7 19.97 -35.21 -19.79
C TYR A 7 19.94 -34.42 -18.46
N LEU A 8 18.93 -34.64 -17.60
CA LEU A 8 18.82 -33.98 -16.30
C LEU A 8 19.76 -34.59 -15.25
N ASP A 9 19.91 -35.92 -15.23
CA ASP A 9 20.70 -36.63 -14.22
C ASP A 9 22.21 -36.43 -14.37
N THR A 10 22.70 -36.32 -15.61
CA THR A 10 24.13 -36.09 -15.87
C THR A 10 24.57 -34.65 -15.59
N HIS A 11 23.66 -33.66 -15.71
CA HIS A 11 23.96 -32.26 -15.37
C HIS A 11 23.86 -31.95 -13.87
N LEU A 12 22.93 -32.58 -13.14
CA LEU A 12 22.83 -32.46 -11.68
C LEU A 12 24.09 -32.99 -10.98
N HIS A 13 24.76 -34.00 -11.53
CA HIS A 13 25.99 -34.55 -10.94
C HIS A 13 27.21 -33.63 -11.06
N ARG A 14 27.31 -32.79 -12.10
CA ARG A 14 28.44 -31.83 -12.27
C ARG A 14 28.38 -30.66 -11.28
N HIS A 15 27.19 -30.23 -10.87
CA HIS A 15 27.01 -29.10 -9.95
C HIS A 15 26.99 -29.47 -8.46
N SER A 16 26.97 -30.78 -8.13
CA SER A 16 27.08 -31.27 -6.74
C SER A 16 28.41 -30.88 -6.05
N LYS A 17 29.45 -30.56 -6.83
CA LYS A 17 30.77 -30.12 -6.31
C LYS A 17 30.88 -28.62 -6.02
N LEU A 18 29.84 -27.83 -6.26
CA LEU A 18 29.80 -26.37 -5.97
C LEU A 18 28.95 -26.03 -4.73
N LEU A 19 28.68 -26.99 -3.83
CA LEU A 19 28.01 -26.80 -2.54
C LEU A 19 28.90 -26.08 -1.51
N VAL A 20 29.48 -24.94 -1.91
CA VAL A 20 30.14 -23.96 -1.06
C VAL A 20 29.59 -22.59 -1.46
N GLY A 21 28.36 -22.28 -1.04
CA GLY A 21 27.76 -20.97 -1.28
C GLY A 21 26.26 -20.89 -0.98
N ASP A 22 25.88 -19.85 -0.22
CA ASP A 22 24.56 -19.50 0.28
C ASP A 22 23.50 -19.19 -0.81
N PHE A 23 22.95 -20.20 -1.50
CA PHE A 23 21.78 -20.01 -2.38
C PHE A 23 20.57 -20.79 -1.86
N SER A 24 19.40 -20.14 -1.77
CA SER A 24 18.15 -20.85 -1.49
C SER A 24 17.78 -21.78 -2.67
N ALA A 25 16.92 -22.79 -2.44
CA ALA A 25 16.49 -23.68 -3.54
C ALA A 25 15.84 -22.89 -4.69
N TRP A 26 15.19 -21.76 -4.40
CA TRP A 26 14.65 -20.83 -5.39
C TRP A 26 15.76 -20.09 -6.14
N ASP A 27 16.76 -19.56 -5.43
CA ASP A 27 17.88 -18.87 -6.08
C ASP A 27 18.74 -19.82 -6.92
N LEU A 28 18.90 -21.06 -6.46
CA LEU A 28 19.56 -22.12 -7.21
C LEU A 28 18.72 -22.52 -8.43
N ALA A 29 17.40 -22.65 -8.30
CA ALA A 29 16.52 -22.93 -9.44
C ALA A 29 16.52 -21.79 -10.46
N LEU A 30 16.46 -20.53 -10.04
CA LEU A 30 16.58 -19.37 -10.93
C LEU A 30 17.96 -19.29 -11.57
N LYS A 31 19.02 -19.62 -10.83
CA LYS A 31 20.39 -19.68 -11.36
C LYS A 31 20.55 -20.79 -12.39
N LEU A 32 20.09 -22.00 -12.10
CA LEU A 32 20.11 -23.13 -13.04
C LEU A 32 19.22 -22.84 -14.25
N PHE A 33 18.04 -22.25 -14.07
CA PHE A 33 17.18 -21.86 -15.18
C PHE A 33 17.84 -20.77 -16.05
N ARG A 34 18.53 -19.81 -15.43
CA ARG A 34 19.33 -18.80 -16.14
C ARG A 34 20.50 -19.44 -16.89
N GLU A 35 21.29 -20.29 -16.24
CA GLU A 35 22.58 -20.81 -16.73
C GLU A 35 22.46 -22.03 -17.64
N ASP A 36 21.39 -22.83 -17.52
CA ASP A 36 21.23 -24.08 -18.26
C ASP A 36 20.05 -24.08 -19.25
N VAL A 37 19.05 -23.20 -19.07
CA VAL A 37 17.85 -23.16 -19.93
C VAL A 37 17.82 -21.92 -20.83
N ILE A 38 17.86 -20.71 -20.26
CA ILE A 38 17.74 -19.48 -21.08
C ILE A 38 19.02 -19.17 -21.87
N THR A 39 20.21 -19.47 -21.34
CA THR A 39 21.50 -19.35 -22.05
C THR A 39 21.67 -20.33 -23.21
N GLN A 40 20.77 -21.32 -23.38
CA GLN A 40 20.80 -22.15 -24.58
C GLN A 40 20.45 -21.29 -25.79
N GLU A 41 21.41 -21.14 -26.71
CA GLU A 41 21.32 -20.26 -27.87
C GLU A 41 20.02 -20.43 -28.69
N LYS A 42 19.54 -21.67 -28.85
CA LYS A 42 18.28 -21.97 -29.56
C LYS A 42 17.03 -21.52 -28.81
N VAL A 43 17.03 -21.62 -27.47
CA VAL A 43 15.91 -21.21 -26.63
C VAL A 43 15.88 -19.69 -26.55
N GLN A 44 17.04 -19.07 -26.29
CA GLN A 44 17.21 -17.63 -26.26
C GLN A 44 16.76 -16.97 -27.56
N SER A 45 17.34 -17.40 -28.70
CA SER A 45 17.03 -16.83 -30.02
C SER A 45 15.56 -16.98 -30.38
N ARG A 46 14.95 -18.14 -30.10
CA ARG A 46 13.53 -18.37 -30.39
C ARG A 46 12.64 -17.53 -29.48
N LEU A 47 12.92 -17.46 -28.19
CA LEU A 47 12.15 -16.64 -27.24
C LEU A 47 12.22 -15.16 -27.63
N MET A 48 13.43 -14.66 -27.88
CA MET A 48 13.68 -13.28 -28.31
C MET A 48 12.95 -12.95 -29.60
N CYS A 49 13.09 -13.80 -30.61
CA CYS A 49 12.40 -13.65 -31.89
C CYS A 49 10.88 -13.56 -31.70
N GLN A 50 10.27 -14.45 -30.90
CA GLN A 50 8.83 -14.43 -30.67
C GLN A 50 8.35 -13.19 -29.91
N ILE A 51 9.07 -12.73 -28.89
CA ILE A 51 8.69 -11.51 -28.15
C ILE A 51 8.75 -10.30 -29.09
N LEU A 52 9.83 -10.19 -29.88
CA LEU A 52 10.02 -9.09 -30.83
C LEU A 52 8.99 -9.13 -31.96
N ASP A 53 8.63 -10.32 -32.45
CA ASP A 53 7.60 -10.52 -33.47
C ASP A 53 6.22 -10.07 -32.95
N GLU A 54 5.84 -10.42 -31.72
CA GLU A 54 4.57 -9.98 -31.13
C GLU A 54 4.52 -8.46 -30.94
N ILE A 55 5.62 -7.84 -30.47
CA ILE A 55 5.70 -6.37 -30.38
C ILE A 55 5.59 -5.74 -31.77
N HIS A 56 6.22 -6.34 -32.79
CA HIS A 56 6.12 -5.85 -34.16
C HIS A 56 4.69 -5.93 -34.71
N LYS A 57 4.00 -7.07 -34.52
CA LYS A 57 2.59 -7.23 -34.90
C LYS A 57 1.70 -6.16 -34.26
N GLU A 58 1.90 -5.89 -32.98
CA GLU A 58 1.16 -4.84 -32.28
C GLU A 58 1.44 -3.45 -32.86
N ARG A 59 2.68 -3.13 -33.23
CA ARG A 59 3.04 -1.86 -33.90
C ARG A 59 2.39 -1.72 -35.28
N CYS A 60 2.16 -2.85 -35.95
CA CYS A 60 1.39 -2.94 -37.20
C CYS A 60 -0.14 -2.87 -37.00
N GLY A 61 -0.61 -2.80 -35.74
CA GLY A 61 -2.03 -2.69 -35.40
C GLY A 61 -2.75 -4.04 -35.25
N GLU A 62 -2.02 -5.16 -35.21
CA GLU A 62 -2.61 -6.46 -34.91
C GLU A 62 -2.89 -6.61 -33.40
N ALA A 63 -3.94 -7.36 -33.06
CA ALA A 63 -4.25 -7.67 -31.67
C ALA A 63 -3.32 -8.76 -31.13
N ILE A 64 -2.66 -8.50 -30.01
CA ILE A 64 -1.77 -9.44 -29.32
C ILE A 64 -2.22 -9.70 -27.88
N ASP A 65 -1.72 -10.78 -27.28
CA ASP A 65 -1.90 -11.03 -25.85
C ASP A 65 -0.88 -10.22 -25.02
N ARG A 66 -1.25 -8.98 -24.69
CA ARG A 66 -0.44 -8.07 -23.86
C ARG A 66 -0.13 -8.64 -22.47
N GLN A 67 -1.00 -9.49 -21.92
CA GLN A 67 -0.82 -10.07 -20.58
C GLN A 67 0.21 -11.19 -20.59
N LEU A 68 0.21 -12.02 -21.64
CA LEU A 68 1.26 -13.00 -21.87
C LEU A 68 2.61 -12.30 -22.05
N LEU A 69 2.67 -11.27 -22.89
CA LEU A 69 3.90 -10.53 -23.15
C LEU A 69 4.46 -9.88 -21.86
N ARG A 70 3.59 -9.26 -21.05
CA ARG A 70 3.93 -8.72 -19.72
C ARG A 70 4.51 -9.79 -18.80
N THR A 71 3.92 -10.99 -18.80
CA THR A 71 4.36 -12.08 -17.94
C THR A 71 5.74 -12.60 -18.35
N VAL A 72 5.98 -12.75 -19.66
CA VAL A 72 7.27 -13.20 -20.21
C VAL A 72 8.36 -12.15 -19.99
N ILE A 73 8.07 -10.86 -20.21
CA ILE A 73 9.02 -9.78 -19.97
C ILE A 73 9.35 -9.65 -18.48
N ARG A 74 8.36 -9.74 -17.59
CA ARG A 74 8.60 -9.72 -16.14
C ARG A 74 9.49 -10.87 -15.68
N MET A 75 9.31 -12.06 -16.26
CA MET A 75 10.24 -13.18 -16.02
C MET A 75 11.69 -12.82 -16.42
N LEU A 76 11.91 -12.14 -17.55
CA LEU A 76 13.26 -11.69 -17.93
C LEU A 76 13.85 -10.66 -16.96
N VAL A 77 13.02 -9.78 -16.40
CA VAL A 77 13.42 -8.80 -15.37
C VAL A 77 13.78 -9.51 -14.06
N ASP A 78 12.94 -10.44 -13.59
CA ASP A 78 13.18 -11.23 -12.37
C ASP A 78 14.45 -12.08 -12.50
N LEU A 79 14.70 -12.59 -13.71
CA LEU A 79 15.92 -13.31 -14.06
C LEU A 79 17.11 -12.40 -14.35
N LYS A 80 17.00 -11.07 -14.22
CA LYS A 80 18.08 -10.10 -14.51
C LYS A 80 18.73 -10.29 -15.89
N LEU A 81 17.94 -10.71 -16.86
CA LEU A 81 18.36 -10.93 -18.25
C LEU A 81 17.82 -9.87 -19.20
N TYR A 82 16.88 -9.05 -18.75
CA TYR A 82 16.22 -8.02 -19.56
C TYR A 82 17.23 -7.08 -20.24
N ASP A 83 18.11 -6.44 -19.48
CA ASP A 83 19.07 -5.48 -20.03
C ASP A 83 20.15 -6.15 -20.89
N SER A 84 20.61 -7.34 -20.48
CA SER A 84 21.74 -8.03 -21.12
C SER A 84 21.38 -8.73 -22.43
N ILE A 85 20.13 -9.20 -22.55
CA ILE A 85 19.68 -10.03 -23.69
C ILE A 85 18.61 -9.32 -24.50
N PHE A 86 17.59 -8.77 -23.84
CA PHE A 86 16.42 -8.25 -24.55
C PHE A 86 16.59 -6.81 -25.02
N LEU A 87 17.03 -5.92 -24.13
CA LEU A 87 16.98 -4.47 -24.36
C LEU A 87 17.79 -4.03 -25.58
N ALA A 88 19.01 -4.55 -25.76
CA ALA A 88 19.87 -4.19 -26.88
C ALA A 88 19.26 -4.62 -28.24
N GLU A 89 18.71 -5.83 -28.31
CA GLU A 89 18.09 -6.35 -29.54
C GLU A 89 16.76 -5.63 -29.84
N PHE A 90 15.96 -5.36 -28.80
CA PHE A 90 14.73 -4.59 -28.90
C PHE A 90 14.96 -3.16 -29.42
N VAL A 91 15.95 -2.45 -28.88
CA VAL A 91 16.30 -1.10 -29.34
C VAL A 91 16.81 -1.15 -30.78
N CYS A 92 17.66 -2.12 -31.13
CA CYS A 92 18.15 -2.30 -32.50
C CYS A 92 16.99 -2.54 -33.50
N LYS A 93 16.04 -3.41 -33.17
CA LYS A 93 14.85 -3.67 -34.00
C LYS A 93 13.93 -2.47 -34.09
N SER A 94 13.74 -1.74 -32.99
CA SER A 94 12.95 -0.51 -32.97
C SER A 94 13.59 0.58 -33.83
N GLN A 95 14.92 0.72 -33.78
CA GLN A 95 15.66 1.64 -34.65
C GLN A 95 15.46 1.30 -36.13
N GLN A 96 15.57 0.03 -36.51
CA GLN A 96 15.35 -0.42 -37.89
C GLN A 96 13.92 -0.09 -38.38
N LEU A 97 12.92 -0.31 -37.53
CA LEU A 97 11.53 0.00 -37.84
C LEU A 97 11.32 1.51 -38.03
N TYR A 98 11.78 2.32 -37.07
CA TYR A 98 11.61 3.77 -37.15
C TYR A 98 12.39 4.39 -38.32
N ALA A 99 13.57 3.87 -38.63
CA ALA A 99 14.32 4.28 -39.82
C ALA A 99 13.52 4.00 -41.11
N TYR A 100 12.90 2.82 -41.20
CA TYR A 100 12.05 2.44 -42.33
C TYR A 100 10.77 3.29 -42.42
N GLU A 101 10.11 3.54 -41.28
CA GLU A 101 8.93 4.41 -41.20
C GLU A 101 9.27 5.84 -41.61
N ALA A 102 10.40 6.38 -41.14
CA ALA A 102 10.88 7.70 -41.53
C ALA A 102 11.11 7.78 -43.05
N ASP A 103 11.82 6.82 -43.64
CA ASP A 103 12.12 6.83 -45.07
C ASP A 103 10.89 6.61 -45.96
N THR A 104 9.91 5.83 -45.49
CA THR A 104 8.73 5.46 -46.27
C THR A 104 7.62 6.50 -46.11
N LEU A 105 7.25 6.81 -44.87
CA LEU A 105 6.10 7.68 -44.58
C LEU A 105 6.39 9.14 -44.89
N SER A 106 7.63 9.62 -44.76
CA SER A 106 7.97 11.00 -45.16
C SER A 106 7.79 11.25 -46.67
N ARG A 107 7.80 10.20 -47.49
CA ARG A 107 7.56 10.27 -48.94
C ARG A 107 6.10 10.07 -49.33
N GLN A 108 5.33 9.38 -48.50
CA GLN A 108 3.95 9.00 -48.80
C GLN A 108 2.91 9.93 -48.19
N LEU A 109 3.21 10.47 -47.01
CA LEU A 109 2.31 11.33 -46.25
C LEU A 109 2.66 12.80 -46.44
N SER A 110 1.66 13.67 -46.29
CA SER A 110 1.94 15.09 -46.11
C SER A 110 2.66 15.33 -44.77
N VAL A 111 3.43 16.42 -44.65
CA VAL A 111 4.14 16.74 -43.41
C VAL A 111 3.21 16.79 -42.18
N PRO A 112 2.01 17.39 -42.23
CA PRO A 112 1.09 17.36 -41.09
C PRO A 112 0.64 15.95 -40.69
N GLU A 113 0.33 15.09 -41.66
CA GLU A 113 -0.04 13.68 -41.41
C GLU A 113 1.12 12.89 -40.83
N TYR A 114 2.35 13.14 -41.30
CA TYR A 114 3.56 12.55 -40.76
C TYR A 114 3.79 12.97 -39.30
N LEU A 115 3.67 14.26 -38.96
CA LEU A 115 3.82 14.74 -37.59
C LEU A 115 2.77 14.14 -36.65
N LEU A 116 1.52 14.01 -37.08
CA LEU A 116 0.47 13.32 -36.33
C LEU A 116 0.78 11.84 -36.14
N HIS A 117 1.34 11.17 -37.15
CA HIS A 117 1.80 9.80 -37.03
C HIS A 117 2.90 9.66 -35.98
N VAL A 118 3.89 10.56 -35.97
CA VAL A 118 4.98 10.54 -34.98
C VAL A 118 4.45 10.77 -33.57
N ASP A 119 3.55 11.75 -33.38
CA ASP A 119 2.94 12.01 -32.07
C ASP A 119 2.13 10.79 -31.57
N LYS A 120 1.33 10.19 -32.46
CA LYS A 120 0.63 8.93 -32.17
C LYS A 120 1.61 7.82 -31.77
N ARG A 121 2.74 7.68 -32.48
CA ARG A 121 3.74 6.65 -32.20
C ARG A 121 4.41 6.84 -30.83
N ILE A 122 4.67 8.10 -30.43
CA ILE A 122 5.18 8.43 -29.09
C ILE A 122 4.19 7.96 -28.01
N ILE A 123 2.90 8.24 -28.18
CA ILE A 123 1.85 7.84 -27.23
C ILE A 123 1.75 6.31 -27.13
N GLU A 124 1.79 5.60 -28.28
CA GLU A 124 1.74 4.14 -28.30
C GLU A 124 2.97 3.50 -27.61
N GLU A 125 4.17 4.05 -27.77
CA GLU A 125 5.36 3.53 -27.08
C GLU A 125 5.36 3.84 -25.58
N GLU A 126 4.84 4.99 -25.17
CA GLU A 126 4.61 5.29 -23.75
C GLU A 126 3.61 4.31 -23.12
N ASP A 127 2.53 3.93 -23.82
CA ASP A 127 1.60 2.88 -23.37
C ASP A 127 2.33 1.53 -23.18
N ARG A 128 3.16 1.11 -24.14
CA ARG A 128 3.93 -0.14 -24.04
C ARG A 128 4.90 -0.15 -22.86
N LEU A 129 5.54 0.99 -22.58
CA LEU A 129 6.39 1.19 -21.40
C LEU A 129 5.65 1.02 -20.08
N VAL A 130 4.38 1.42 -20.03
CA VAL A 130 3.53 1.28 -18.83
C VAL A 130 2.96 -0.14 -18.71
N VAL A 131 2.57 -0.75 -19.84
CA VAL A 131 1.83 -2.01 -19.84
C VAL A 131 2.72 -3.23 -19.64
N TYR A 132 3.82 -3.35 -20.39
CA TYR A 132 4.59 -4.61 -20.42
C TYR A 132 6.12 -4.49 -20.48
N LEU A 133 6.71 -3.34 -20.83
CA LEU A 133 8.18 -3.15 -20.81
C LEU A 133 8.66 -2.66 -19.43
N ASP A 134 9.97 -2.80 -19.15
CA ASP A 134 10.57 -2.19 -17.96
C ASP A 134 10.89 -0.71 -18.23
N ALA A 135 10.07 0.19 -17.68
CA ALA A 135 10.19 1.63 -17.92
C ALA A 135 11.53 2.23 -17.44
N ASN A 136 12.11 1.69 -16.37
CA ASN A 136 13.33 2.24 -15.76
C ASN A 136 14.53 2.18 -16.71
N SER A 137 14.69 1.04 -17.40
CA SER A 137 15.86 0.79 -18.25
C SER A 137 15.58 1.12 -19.72
N THR A 138 14.31 1.04 -20.14
CA THR A 138 13.94 1.15 -21.57
C THR A 138 13.58 2.55 -22.01
N ARG A 139 12.94 3.35 -21.16
CA ARG A 139 12.31 4.63 -21.55
C ARG A 139 13.29 5.59 -22.22
N SER A 140 14.44 5.84 -21.60
CA SER A 140 15.42 6.79 -22.11
C SER A 140 15.97 6.36 -23.47
N LEU A 141 16.28 5.07 -23.63
CA LEU A 141 16.85 4.53 -24.87
C LEU A 141 15.82 4.57 -25.99
N LEU A 142 14.63 4.02 -25.76
CA LEU A 142 13.57 3.94 -26.76
C LEU A 142 13.13 5.32 -27.24
N MET A 143 12.89 6.26 -26.32
CA MET A 143 12.50 7.63 -26.70
C MET A 143 13.61 8.35 -27.44
N SER A 144 14.88 8.16 -27.05
CA SER A 144 16.01 8.73 -27.79
C SER A 144 16.13 8.14 -29.22
N THR A 145 15.88 6.84 -29.40
CA THR A 145 15.88 6.19 -30.71
C THR A 145 14.73 6.69 -31.58
N LEU A 146 13.53 6.83 -31.02
CA LEU A 146 12.37 7.37 -31.73
C LEU A 146 12.64 8.81 -32.21
N VAL A 147 13.14 9.68 -31.33
CA VAL A 147 13.49 11.07 -31.67
C VAL A 147 14.62 11.12 -32.71
N SER A 148 15.63 10.25 -32.59
CA SER A 148 16.73 10.18 -33.55
C SER A 148 16.24 9.81 -34.95
N GLU A 149 15.43 8.76 -35.06
CA GLU A 149 15.05 8.21 -36.37
C GLU A 149 13.84 8.91 -37.01
N LEU A 150 12.77 9.20 -36.25
CA LEU A 150 11.54 9.79 -36.80
C LEU A 150 11.55 11.31 -36.88
N LEU A 151 12.36 12.00 -36.06
CA LEU A 151 12.38 13.45 -36.01
C LEU A 151 13.70 14.06 -36.45
N THR A 152 14.83 13.54 -35.95
CA THR A 152 16.16 14.12 -36.23
C THR A 152 16.60 13.85 -37.66
N ARG A 153 16.37 12.62 -38.15
CA ARG A 153 16.76 12.19 -39.50
C ARG A 153 16.03 12.95 -40.62
N PRO A 154 14.69 13.13 -40.61
CA PRO A 154 14.00 13.93 -41.62
C PRO A 154 13.88 15.41 -41.26
N LEU A 155 14.58 15.91 -40.22
CA LEU A 155 14.33 17.23 -39.64
C LEU A 155 14.34 18.38 -40.66
N ASP A 156 15.33 18.42 -41.53
CA ASP A 156 15.47 19.52 -42.50
C ASP A 156 14.30 19.51 -43.51
N TYR A 157 13.91 18.32 -44.00
CA TYR A 157 12.72 18.17 -44.86
C TYR A 157 11.42 18.59 -44.16
N LEU A 158 11.25 18.21 -42.89
CA LEU A 158 10.08 18.56 -42.09
C LEU A 158 9.97 20.06 -41.86
N LEU A 159 11.09 20.74 -41.61
CA LEU A 159 11.10 22.18 -41.41
C LEU A 159 10.88 22.93 -42.73
N ASP A 160 11.53 22.50 -43.81
CA ASP A 160 11.41 23.13 -45.14
C ASP A 160 9.97 23.09 -45.67
N ASN A 161 9.28 21.95 -45.48
CA ASN A 161 7.95 21.72 -46.04
C ASN A 161 6.80 21.89 -45.03
N GLY A 162 7.11 21.82 -43.73
CA GLY A 162 6.13 21.87 -42.63
C GLY A 162 5.96 23.23 -41.96
N LEU A 163 6.84 24.20 -42.22
CA LEU A 163 6.77 25.52 -41.58
C LEU A 163 6.03 26.57 -42.44
N VAL A 164 6.35 26.64 -43.73
CA VAL A 164 5.90 27.71 -44.62
C VAL A 164 4.38 27.68 -44.86
N ASN A 165 3.82 26.51 -45.18
CA ASN A 165 2.40 26.40 -45.51
C ASN A 165 1.49 26.66 -44.28
N PRO A 166 1.79 26.14 -43.08
CA PRO A 166 1.00 26.47 -41.89
C PRO A 166 1.09 27.94 -41.48
N LEU A 167 2.24 28.60 -41.68
CA LEU A 167 2.37 30.04 -41.45
C LEU A 167 1.52 30.86 -42.45
N LYS A 168 1.52 30.48 -43.74
CA LYS A 168 0.70 31.16 -44.76
C LYS A 168 -0.80 30.95 -44.55
N THR A 169 -1.20 29.77 -44.11
CA THR A 169 -2.62 29.41 -43.92
C THR A 169 -3.14 29.63 -42.49
N LYS A 170 -2.30 30.19 -41.60
CA LYS A 170 -2.61 30.47 -40.18
C LYS A 170 -3.05 29.22 -39.39
N GLN A 171 -2.44 28.07 -39.67
CA GLN A 171 -2.76 26.79 -39.01
C GLN A 171 -1.98 26.65 -37.68
N THR A 172 -2.50 27.28 -36.63
CA THR A 172 -1.87 27.33 -35.29
C THR A 172 -1.69 25.96 -34.63
N SER A 173 -2.61 25.02 -34.86
CA SER A 173 -2.54 23.66 -34.32
C SER A 173 -1.35 22.88 -34.88
N GLN A 174 -1.08 23.01 -36.19
CA GLN A 174 0.06 22.34 -36.83
C GLN A 174 1.39 22.95 -36.40
N LEU A 175 1.44 24.28 -36.24
CA LEU A 175 2.63 24.98 -35.74
C LEU A 175 2.96 24.58 -34.29
N SER A 176 1.95 24.46 -33.45
CA SER A 176 2.10 24.02 -32.06
C SER A 176 2.59 22.56 -31.99
N LEU A 177 2.05 21.68 -32.85
CA LEU A 177 2.49 20.29 -32.94
C LEU A 177 3.95 20.19 -33.43
N LEU A 178 4.29 20.93 -34.49
CA LEU A 178 5.66 21.00 -35.02
C LEU A 178 6.64 21.46 -33.94
N PHE A 179 6.32 22.54 -33.21
CA PHE A 179 7.16 23.06 -32.13
C PHE A 179 7.33 22.04 -31.00
N SER A 180 6.24 21.42 -30.55
CA SER A 180 6.26 20.38 -29.52
C SER A 180 7.19 19.23 -29.91
N LEU A 181 7.08 18.70 -31.13
CA LEU A 181 7.91 17.58 -31.59
C LEU A 181 9.38 18.00 -31.80
N VAL A 182 9.63 19.14 -32.42
CA VAL A 182 10.99 19.64 -32.67
C VAL A 182 11.71 20.04 -31.38
N SER A 183 10.99 20.46 -30.34
CA SER A 183 11.57 20.76 -29.02
C SER A 183 12.20 19.53 -28.35
N ARG A 184 11.78 18.32 -28.73
CA ARG A 184 12.35 17.06 -28.25
C ARG A 184 13.65 16.69 -28.96
N VAL A 185 13.96 17.32 -30.09
CA VAL A 185 15.17 17.06 -30.88
C VAL A 185 16.34 17.93 -30.37
N PRO A 186 17.52 17.35 -30.13
CA PRO A 186 18.72 18.12 -29.82
C PRO A 186 19.01 19.14 -30.93
N ASN A 187 19.16 20.43 -30.57
CA ASN A 187 19.33 21.56 -31.50
C ASN A 187 18.16 21.78 -32.48
N GLY A 188 17.02 21.12 -32.28
CA GLY A 188 15.84 21.27 -33.15
C GLY A 188 15.29 22.69 -33.15
N ILE A 189 15.21 23.32 -31.97
CA ILE A 189 14.73 24.70 -31.82
C ILE A 189 15.63 25.68 -32.58
N GLU A 190 16.94 25.46 -32.60
CA GLU A 190 17.87 26.35 -33.33
C GLU A 190 17.66 26.29 -34.85
N LYS A 191 17.45 25.08 -35.38
CA LYS A 191 17.12 24.88 -36.80
C LYS A 191 15.75 25.47 -37.15
N LEU A 192 14.75 25.28 -36.29
CA LEU A 192 13.42 25.87 -36.46
C LEU A 192 13.48 27.41 -36.47
N ARG A 193 14.25 28.02 -35.57
CA ARG A 193 14.50 29.47 -35.57
C ARG A 193 15.13 29.95 -36.88
N THR A 194 16.08 29.18 -37.42
CA THR A 194 16.75 29.53 -38.67
C THR A 194 15.77 29.52 -39.85
N HIS A 195 14.91 28.50 -39.95
CA HIS A 195 13.88 28.45 -41.00
C HIS A 195 12.80 29.51 -40.81
N PHE A 196 12.40 29.78 -39.57
CA PHE A 196 11.47 30.87 -39.24
C PHE A 196 12.04 32.23 -39.67
N ARG A 197 13.31 32.50 -39.36
CA ARG A 197 14.03 33.70 -39.84
C ARG A 197 14.00 33.80 -41.36
N ASN A 198 14.37 32.72 -42.06
CA ASN A 198 14.42 32.71 -43.52
C ASN A 198 13.05 32.96 -44.14
N TYR A 199 11.99 32.39 -43.57
CA TYR A 199 10.61 32.66 -43.99
C TYR A 199 10.24 34.14 -43.81
N ILE A 200 10.55 34.73 -42.65
CA ILE A 200 10.25 36.14 -42.37
C ILE A 200 10.98 37.05 -43.36
N ILE A 201 12.26 36.78 -43.63
CA ILE A 201 13.04 37.55 -44.60
C ILE A 201 12.45 37.42 -46.00
N GLN A 202 12.12 36.20 -46.45
CA GLN A 202 11.55 35.97 -47.78
C GLN A 202 10.18 36.65 -47.94
N MET A 203 9.30 36.49 -46.95
CA MET A 203 7.99 37.15 -46.90
C MET A 203 8.14 38.68 -46.89
N GLY A 204 9.08 39.20 -46.10
CA GLY A 204 9.41 40.62 -46.02
C GLY A 204 9.92 41.20 -47.34
N ARG A 205 10.79 40.46 -48.04
CA ARG A 205 11.25 40.80 -49.40
C ARG A 205 10.10 40.88 -50.38
N GLU A 206 9.23 39.88 -50.40
CA GLU A 206 8.06 39.86 -51.27
C GLU A 206 7.11 41.05 -51.02
N MET A 207 7.04 41.56 -49.79
CA MET A 207 6.26 42.75 -49.45
C MET A 207 6.95 44.07 -49.86
N VAL A 208 8.28 44.18 -49.67
CA VAL A 208 9.05 45.42 -49.89
C VAL A 208 9.49 45.60 -51.34
N GLU A 209 9.81 44.50 -52.03
CA GLU A 209 10.20 44.52 -53.44
C GLU A 209 8.99 44.69 -54.34
N ASN A 210 9.08 45.59 -55.33
CA ASN A 210 8.04 45.83 -56.31
C ASN A 210 8.60 45.78 -57.74
N PRO A 211 9.03 44.58 -58.22
CA PRO A 211 9.66 44.43 -59.53
C PRO A 211 8.69 44.68 -60.70
N THR A 212 7.38 44.60 -60.46
CA THR A 212 6.32 44.84 -61.46
C THR A 212 5.88 46.30 -61.54
N HIS A 213 6.43 47.19 -60.70
CA HIS A 213 5.99 48.59 -60.55
C HIS A 213 4.49 48.75 -60.30
N ASP A 214 3.90 47.84 -59.52
CA ASP A 214 2.48 47.85 -59.18
C ASP A 214 2.20 48.93 -58.10
N PRO A 215 1.42 49.98 -58.40
CA PRO A 215 1.12 51.04 -57.43
C PRO A 215 0.23 50.58 -56.26
N GLU A 216 -0.56 49.51 -56.38
CA GLU A 216 -1.36 48.99 -55.26
C GLU A 216 -0.48 48.29 -54.22
N LYS A 217 0.58 47.60 -54.67
CA LYS A 217 1.55 46.94 -53.81
C LYS A 217 2.29 47.94 -52.91
N ASP A 218 2.73 49.06 -53.50
CA ASP A 218 3.39 50.15 -52.76
C ASP A 218 2.41 50.87 -51.79
N ARG A 219 1.12 50.97 -52.14
CA ARG A 219 0.08 51.59 -51.29
C ARG A 219 -0.23 50.79 -50.02
N ASN A 220 -0.27 49.46 -50.14
CA ASN A 220 -0.63 48.56 -49.02
C ASN A 220 0.59 48.01 -48.27
N MET A 221 1.82 48.33 -48.72
CA MET A 221 3.06 47.79 -48.17
C MET A 221 3.17 47.94 -46.65
N ILE A 222 2.93 49.15 -46.11
CA ILE A 222 3.08 49.42 -44.67
C ILE A 222 2.00 48.70 -43.83
N GLN A 223 0.75 48.66 -44.31
CA GLN A 223 -0.31 47.91 -43.64
C GLN A 223 0.04 46.41 -43.58
N ASN A 224 0.49 45.85 -44.70
CA ASN A 224 0.90 44.44 -44.77
C ASN A 224 2.10 44.13 -43.84
N LEU A 225 3.02 45.09 -43.65
CA LEU A 225 4.15 44.96 -42.71
C LEU A 225 3.70 44.98 -41.24
N LEU A 226 2.71 45.80 -40.89
CA LEU A 226 2.12 45.83 -39.55
C LEU A 226 1.31 44.55 -39.27
N ASP A 227 0.41 44.19 -40.19
CA ASP A 227 -0.44 43.00 -40.06
C ASP A 227 0.40 41.71 -39.95
N SER A 228 1.49 41.61 -40.72
CA SER A 228 2.41 40.48 -40.65
C SER A 228 3.19 40.45 -39.34
N ARG A 229 3.58 41.61 -38.78
CA ARG A 229 4.28 41.70 -37.51
C ARG A 229 3.39 41.24 -36.35
N ASP A 230 2.15 41.71 -36.33
CA ASP A 230 1.18 41.35 -35.30
C ASP A 230 0.87 39.85 -35.35
N PHE A 231 0.64 39.32 -36.56
CA PHE A 231 0.42 37.89 -36.77
C PHE A 231 1.61 37.03 -36.32
N LEU A 232 2.84 37.37 -36.70
CA LEU A 232 4.03 36.60 -36.31
C LEU A 232 4.32 36.69 -34.79
N SER A 233 3.99 37.84 -34.17
CA SER A 233 4.07 38.01 -32.72
C SER A 233 3.05 37.11 -32.01
N GLU A 234 1.81 37.04 -32.52
CA GLU A 234 0.77 36.15 -32.01
C GLU A 234 1.17 34.67 -32.15
N ILE A 235 1.73 34.25 -33.28
CA ILE A 235 2.25 32.87 -33.48
C ILE A 235 3.37 32.56 -32.47
N THR A 236 4.27 33.50 -32.21
CA THR A 236 5.37 33.30 -31.26
C THR A 236 4.86 33.07 -29.84
N VAL A 237 3.83 33.83 -29.43
CA VAL A 237 3.20 33.69 -28.11
C VAL A 237 2.36 32.41 -28.02
N SER A 238 1.53 32.14 -29.03
CA SER A 238 0.51 31.07 -28.98
C SER A 238 1.04 29.68 -29.35
N CYS A 239 1.99 29.58 -30.30
CA CYS A 239 2.42 28.30 -30.88
C CYS A 239 3.83 27.88 -30.45
N PHE A 240 4.72 28.84 -30.13
CA PHE A 240 6.13 28.58 -29.78
C PHE A 240 6.42 28.77 -28.28
N SER A 241 5.40 28.55 -27.43
CA SER A 241 5.50 28.62 -25.97
C SER A 241 6.09 29.92 -25.42
N ASN A 242 5.97 31.04 -26.15
CA ASN A 242 6.52 32.34 -25.80
C ASN A 242 8.05 32.34 -25.56
N ASP A 243 8.80 31.54 -26.32
CA ASP A 243 10.26 31.50 -26.26
C ASP A 243 10.86 32.86 -26.72
N PRO A 244 11.57 33.60 -25.85
CA PRO A 244 12.12 34.93 -26.17
C PRO A 244 13.09 34.94 -27.36
N SER A 245 13.71 33.79 -27.66
CA SER A 245 14.65 33.67 -28.78
C SER A 245 13.98 33.82 -30.14
N PHE A 246 12.70 33.49 -30.28
CA PHE A 246 11.92 33.70 -31.50
C PHE A 246 11.52 35.17 -31.68
N MET A 247 11.22 35.89 -30.60
CA MET A 247 10.97 37.34 -30.66
C MET A 247 12.21 38.12 -31.09
N ARG A 248 13.41 37.71 -30.64
CA ARG A 248 14.67 38.29 -31.10
C ARG A 248 14.91 38.03 -32.59
N VAL A 249 14.68 36.79 -33.05
CA VAL A 249 14.78 36.43 -34.48
C VAL A 249 13.80 37.24 -35.34
N LEU A 250 12.58 37.46 -34.86
CA LEU A 250 11.60 38.31 -35.52
C LEU A 250 12.12 39.74 -35.67
N GLN A 251 12.66 40.32 -34.61
CA GLN A 251 13.25 41.66 -34.64
C GLN A 251 14.42 41.75 -35.63
N GLU A 252 15.40 40.86 -35.51
CA GLU A 252 16.59 40.82 -36.38
C GLU A 252 16.21 40.66 -37.87
N ALA A 253 15.22 39.82 -38.17
CA ALA A 253 14.75 39.61 -39.54
C ALA A 253 14.09 40.86 -40.13
N TYR A 254 13.24 41.56 -39.36
CA TYR A 254 12.62 42.81 -39.79
C TYR A 254 13.65 43.92 -40.02
N GLU A 255 14.66 44.05 -39.15
CA GLU A 255 15.76 44.99 -39.34
C GLU A 255 16.54 44.73 -40.64
N GLU A 256 16.71 43.45 -41.01
CA GLU A 256 17.43 43.03 -42.22
C GLU A 256 16.68 43.33 -43.52
N PHE A 257 15.39 42.94 -43.63
CA PHE A 257 14.68 43.08 -44.92
C PHE A 257 14.10 44.47 -45.17
N ILE A 258 13.75 45.23 -44.11
CA ILE A 258 13.18 46.58 -44.26
C ILE A 258 14.15 47.50 -45.01
N ASN A 259 15.45 47.32 -44.86
CA ASN A 259 16.45 48.18 -45.46
C ASN A 259 16.88 47.78 -46.88
N GLN A 260 16.27 46.74 -47.47
CA GLN A 260 16.70 46.22 -48.78
C GLN A 260 16.31 47.11 -49.96
N ARG A 261 15.22 47.89 -49.85
CA ARG A 261 14.86 48.95 -50.82
C ARG A 261 15.20 50.31 -50.21
N PRO A 262 16.38 50.89 -50.47
CA PRO A 262 16.84 52.09 -49.77
C PRO A 262 15.82 53.23 -49.91
N ASN A 263 15.55 53.93 -48.80
CA ASN A 263 14.66 55.09 -48.67
C ASN A 263 13.16 54.86 -48.94
N LYS A 264 12.75 53.76 -49.59
CA LYS A 264 11.36 53.52 -49.98
C LYS A 264 10.44 53.12 -48.82
N PRO A 265 10.81 52.19 -47.92
CA PRO A 265 10.03 51.91 -46.72
C PRO A 265 9.87 53.13 -45.82
N ALA A 266 10.90 53.97 -45.68
CA ALA A 266 10.79 55.25 -44.97
C ALA A 266 9.84 56.25 -45.69
N GLU A 267 9.93 56.38 -47.02
CA GLU A 267 9.05 57.23 -47.83
C GLU A 267 7.57 56.77 -47.74
N PHE A 268 7.32 55.47 -47.83
CA PHE A 268 5.97 54.91 -47.75
C PHE A 268 5.43 54.85 -46.33
N LEU A 269 6.27 54.66 -45.31
CA LEU A 269 5.90 54.84 -43.90
C LEU A 269 5.49 56.30 -43.68
N ALA A 270 6.26 57.26 -44.18
CA ALA A 270 5.91 58.67 -44.12
C ALA A 270 4.60 58.95 -44.87
N LYS A 271 4.37 58.38 -46.06
CA LYS A 271 3.10 58.52 -46.81
C LYS A 271 1.92 57.81 -46.16
N TYR A 272 2.12 56.66 -45.53
CA TYR A 272 1.11 55.87 -44.85
C TYR A 272 0.69 56.56 -43.55
N LEU A 273 1.67 57.04 -42.77
CA LEU A 273 1.46 57.92 -41.63
C LEU A 273 0.78 59.19 -42.10
N ASP A 274 1.27 59.88 -43.12
CA ASP A 274 0.66 61.09 -43.68
C ASP A 274 -0.74 60.85 -44.26
N SER A 275 -1.05 59.66 -44.80
CA SER A 275 -2.39 59.27 -45.25
C SER A 275 -3.32 58.93 -44.08
N HIS A 276 -2.84 58.22 -43.06
CA HIS A 276 -3.60 57.91 -41.82
C HIS A 276 -3.79 59.15 -40.94
N LEU A 277 -2.81 60.05 -40.96
CA LEU A 277 -2.89 61.38 -40.40
C LEU A 277 -3.87 62.22 -41.23
N ARG A 278 -3.80 62.25 -42.57
CA ARG A 278 -4.78 63.01 -43.40
C ARG A 278 -6.22 62.45 -43.37
N SER A 279 -6.42 61.12 -43.23
CA SER A 279 -7.75 60.49 -43.08
C SER A 279 -8.26 60.48 -41.65
N GLY A 280 -7.36 60.47 -40.67
CA GLY A 280 -7.67 60.51 -39.24
C GLY A 280 -7.77 61.92 -38.66
N ASN A 281 -7.06 62.91 -39.22
CA ASN A 281 -7.03 64.31 -38.79
C ASN A 281 -6.19 65.18 -39.71
N LYS A 282 -6.84 66.09 -40.45
CA LYS A 282 -6.20 67.19 -41.19
C LYS A 282 -5.42 68.21 -40.31
N ALA A 283 -4.88 67.84 -39.14
CA ALA A 283 -4.29 68.77 -38.17
C ALA A 283 -3.09 68.29 -37.32
N GLN A 284 -2.61 67.04 -37.35
CA GLN A 284 -1.81 66.54 -36.21
C GLN A 284 -0.27 66.53 -36.29
N THR A 285 0.39 66.85 -37.41
CA THR A 285 1.87 66.75 -37.48
C THR A 285 2.65 67.96 -36.97
N GLU A 286 2.01 69.13 -36.77
CA GLU A 286 2.55 70.20 -35.91
C GLU A 286 2.04 70.07 -34.46
N GLU A 287 0.86 69.45 -34.26
CA GLU A 287 0.22 69.29 -32.95
C GLU A 287 0.82 68.16 -32.08
N GLU A 288 1.44 67.10 -32.62
CA GLU A 288 2.00 66.01 -31.79
C GLU A 288 3.28 66.40 -31.05
N LEU A 289 4.13 67.26 -31.65
CA LEU A 289 5.29 67.83 -30.95
C LEU A 289 4.84 68.85 -29.90
N ASP A 290 3.78 69.61 -30.18
CA ASP A 290 3.13 70.51 -29.22
C ASP A 290 2.33 69.74 -28.15
N LYS A 291 1.79 68.55 -28.44
CA LYS A 291 1.03 67.71 -27.49
C LYS A 291 1.96 67.00 -26.53
N ASP A 292 3.08 66.45 -26.97
CA ASP A 292 4.07 65.88 -26.06
C ASP A 292 4.77 66.97 -25.23
N LEU A 293 5.01 68.15 -25.82
CA LEU A 293 5.48 69.32 -25.08
C LEU A 293 4.41 69.83 -24.10
N ALA A 294 3.14 69.90 -24.48
CA ALA A 294 2.03 70.33 -23.63
C ALA A 294 1.76 69.31 -22.51
N LEU A 295 1.82 68.01 -22.77
CA LEU A 295 1.71 66.96 -21.76
C LEU A 295 2.91 67.02 -20.79
N LYS A 296 4.11 67.32 -21.29
CA LYS A 296 5.30 67.53 -20.45
C LYS A 296 5.18 68.78 -19.58
N LEU A 297 4.79 69.92 -20.15
CA LEU A 297 4.57 71.17 -19.40
C LEU A 297 3.42 71.01 -18.41
N PHE A 298 2.32 70.36 -18.79
CA PHE A 298 1.20 70.08 -17.89
C PHE A 298 1.59 69.13 -16.75
N ARG A 299 2.43 68.12 -17.05
CA ARG A 299 3.03 67.25 -16.04
C ARG A 299 3.86 68.05 -15.04
N GLU A 300 4.85 68.79 -15.52
CA GLU A 300 5.88 69.47 -14.71
C GLU A 300 5.35 70.72 -13.98
N ASP A 301 4.53 71.53 -14.65
CA ASP A 301 4.10 72.84 -14.14
C ASP A 301 2.71 72.82 -13.48
N VAL A 302 1.87 71.82 -13.73
CA VAL A 302 0.50 71.75 -13.17
C VAL A 302 0.34 70.56 -12.23
N ILE A 303 0.51 69.33 -12.72
CA ILE A 303 0.17 68.13 -11.94
C ILE A 303 1.22 67.84 -10.86
N THR A 304 2.51 68.06 -11.10
CA THR A 304 3.56 67.85 -10.07
C THR A 304 3.68 69.00 -9.06
N GLN A 305 2.86 70.06 -9.17
CA GLN A 305 2.77 71.05 -8.10
C GLN A 305 2.17 70.41 -6.84
N GLU A 306 2.89 70.50 -5.72
CA GLU A 306 2.57 69.80 -4.46
C GLU A 306 1.11 69.97 -4.01
N LYS A 307 0.53 71.18 -4.12
CA LYS A 307 -0.86 71.46 -3.73
C LYS A 307 -1.89 70.86 -4.69
N VAL A 308 -1.58 70.81 -5.97
CA VAL A 308 -2.48 70.25 -7.00
C VAL A 308 -2.43 68.74 -6.93
N GLN A 309 -1.23 68.17 -6.88
CA GLN A 309 -0.99 66.74 -6.75
C GLN A 309 -1.68 66.17 -5.51
N SER A 310 -1.43 66.75 -4.33
CA SER A 310 -1.99 66.24 -3.06
C SER A 310 -3.51 66.34 -3.02
N ARG A 311 -4.08 67.43 -3.52
CA ARG A 311 -5.54 67.59 -3.59
C ARG A 311 -6.16 66.64 -4.60
N LEU A 312 -5.57 66.48 -5.78
CA LEU A 312 -6.05 65.57 -6.81
C LEU A 312 -6.03 64.12 -6.30
N MET A 313 -4.90 63.70 -5.73
CA MET A 313 -4.74 62.37 -5.15
C MET A 313 -5.74 62.09 -4.03
N CYS A 314 -5.89 63.03 -3.08
CA CYS A 314 -6.85 62.93 -2.00
C CYS A 314 -8.28 62.77 -2.54
N GLN A 315 -8.69 63.57 -3.53
CA GLN A 315 -10.04 63.49 -4.10
C GLN A 315 -10.29 62.19 -4.88
N ILE A 316 -9.33 61.71 -5.68
CA ILE A 316 -9.48 60.43 -6.39
C ILE A 316 -9.65 59.29 -5.38
N LEU A 317 -8.83 59.25 -4.33
CA LEU A 317 -8.89 58.22 -3.30
C LEU A 317 -10.18 58.31 -2.47
N ASP A 318 -10.66 59.52 -2.17
CA ASP A 318 -11.93 59.74 -1.48
C ASP A 318 -13.13 59.26 -2.31
N GLU A 319 -13.16 59.52 -3.62
CA GLU A 319 -14.24 59.02 -4.50
C GLU A 319 -14.24 57.49 -4.58
N ILE A 320 -13.06 56.86 -4.69
CA ILE A 320 -12.97 55.39 -4.66
C ILE A 320 -13.42 54.85 -3.29
N HIS A 321 -13.08 55.53 -2.19
CA HIS A 321 -13.54 55.15 -0.86
C HIS A 321 -15.06 55.26 -0.70
N LYS A 322 -15.68 56.35 -1.16
CA LYS A 322 -17.14 56.53 -1.19
C LYS A 322 -17.82 55.41 -1.97
N GLU A 323 -17.28 55.06 -3.14
CA GLU A 323 -17.81 53.94 -3.93
C GLU A 323 -17.72 52.60 -3.18
N ARG A 324 -16.60 52.34 -2.48
CA ARG A 324 -16.46 51.14 -1.63
C ARG A 324 -17.43 51.12 -0.45
N CYS A 325 -17.87 52.28 0.01
CA CYS A 325 -18.93 52.44 1.01
C CYS A 325 -20.35 52.34 0.43
N GLY A 326 -20.48 52.16 -0.89
CA GLY A 326 -21.77 52.02 -1.58
C GLY A 326 -22.40 53.34 -2.04
N GLU A 327 -21.68 54.46 -1.96
CA GLU A 327 -22.14 55.73 -2.52
C GLU A 327 -22.00 55.75 -4.05
N ALA A 328 -22.91 56.46 -4.73
CA ALA A 328 -22.84 56.64 -6.17
C ALA A 328 -21.80 57.71 -6.52
N ILE A 329 -20.90 57.37 -7.44
CA ILE A 329 -19.82 58.24 -7.92
C ILE A 329 -19.85 58.38 -9.44
N ASP A 330 -19.19 59.42 -9.97
CA ASP A 330 -19.00 59.57 -11.41
C ASP A 330 -17.81 58.73 -11.89
N ARG A 331 -18.12 57.47 -12.25
CA ARG A 331 -17.13 56.51 -12.80
C ARG A 331 -16.49 56.99 -14.10
N GLN A 332 -17.19 57.79 -14.90
CA GLN A 332 -16.65 58.31 -16.17
C GLN A 332 -15.64 59.42 -15.92
N LEU A 333 -15.90 60.27 -14.92
CA LEU A 333 -14.95 61.28 -14.47
C LEU A 333 -13.68 60.63 -13.93
N LEU A 334 -13.79 59.64 -13.03
CA LEU A 334 -12.64 58.88 -12.52
C LEU A 334 -11.86 58.21 -13.65
N ARG A 335 -12.53 57.56 -14.59
CA ARG A 335 -11.88 56.95 -15.77
C ARG A 335 -11.10 57.97 -16.58
N THR A 336 -11.65 59.17 -16.77
CA THR A 336 -10.99 60.25 -17.53
C THR A 336 -9.76 60.76 -16.79
N VAL A 337 -9.88 60.99 -15.47
CA VAL A 337 -8.80 61.50 -14.63
C VAL A 337 -7.67 60.49 -14.49
N ILE A 338 -8.00 59.20 -14.30
CA ILE A 338 -7.01 58.13 -14.20
C ILE A 338 -6.33 57.90 -15.56
N ARG A 339 -7.07 57.93 -16.67
CA ARG A 339 -6.48 57.88 -18.02
C ARG A 339 -5.46 59.00 -18.21
N MET A 340 -5.77 60.22 -17.78
CA MET A 340 -4.83 61.33 -17.82
C MET A 340 -3.55 61.02 -17.02
N LEU A 341 -3.65 60.43 -15.82
CA LEU A 341 -2.46 60.03 -15.04
C LEU A 341 -1.62 58.95 -15.74
N VAL A 342 -2.25 58.03 -16.46
CA VAL A 342 -1.57 57.02 -17.28
C VAL A 342 -0.87 57.68 -18.48
N ASP A 343 -1.58 58.55 -19.22
CA ASP A 343 -1.06 59.25 -20.38
C ASP A 343 0.14 60.17 -20.01
N LEU A 344 0.11 60.78 -18.81
CA LEU A 344 1.20 61.58 -18.25
C LEU A 344 2.35 60.74 -17.66
N LYS A 345 2.23 59.41 -17.63
CA LYS A 345 3.18 58.48 -17.00
C LYS A 345 3.45 58.80 -15.52
N LEU A 346 2.37 59.13 -14.79
CA LEU A 346 2.37 59.46 -13.37
C LEU A 346 1.59 58.45 -12.51
N TYR A 347 0.86 57.54 -13.15
CA TYR A 347 0.02 56.55 -12.47
C TYR A 347 0.80 55.71 -11.45
N ASP A 348 1.89 55.06 -11.88
CA ASP A 348 2.67 54.18 -11.00
C ASP A 348 3.41 54.93 -9.89
N SER A 349 3.93 56.12 -10.21
CA SER A 349 4.82 56.88 -9.33
C SER A 349 4.08 57.68 -8.25
N ILE A 350 2.87 58.16 -8.55
CA ILE A 350 2.11 59.03 -7.64
C ILE A 350 0.85 58.35 -7.13
N PHE A 351 0.11 57.63 -7.98
CA PHE A 351 -1.19 57.09 -7.61
C PHE A 351 -1.12 55.69 -7.00
N LEU A 352 -0.45 54.76 -7.67
CA LEU A 352 -0.54 53.33 -7.37
C LEU A 352 -0.09 52.99 -5.93
N ALA A 353 1.03 53.56 -5.48
CA ALA A 353 1.55 53.30 -4.13
C ALA A 353 0.61 53.80 -3.02
N GLU A 354 0.05 55.00 -3.17
CA GLU A 354 -0.88 55.58 -2.19
C GLU A 354 -2.23 54.87 -2.21
N PHE A 355 -2.72 54.51 -3.41
CA PHE A 355 -3.93 53.71 -3.60
C PHE A 355 -3.85 52.35 -2.92
N VAL A 356 -2.75 51.61 -3.11
CA VAL A 356 -2.53 50.31 -2.48
C VAL A 356 -2.44 50.47 -0.96
N CYS A 357 -1.71 51.49 -0.46
CA CYS A 357 -1.60 51.76 0.98
C CYS A 357 -2.97 52.05 1.63
N LYS A 358 -3.80 52.90 1.02
CA LYS A 358 -5.15 53.19 1.51
C LYS A 358 -6.07 51.98 1.43
N SER A 359 -5.97 51.19 0.36
CA SER A 359 -6.73 49.94 0.21
C SER A 359 -6.35 48.93 1.28
N GLN A 360 -5.06 48.78 1.59
CA GLN A 360 -4.57 47.92 2.66
C GLN A 360 -5.14 48.34 4.02
N GLN A 361 -5.10 49.64 4.35
CA GLN A 361 -5.65 50.17 5.61
C GLN A 361 -7.16 49.88 5.75
N LEU A 362 -7.91 50.06 4.66
CA LEU A 362 -9.35 49.79 4.63
C LEU A 362 -9.64 48.31 4.88
N TYR A 363 -9.00 47.41 4.12
CA TYR A 363 -9.26 45.98 4.23
C TYR A 363 -8.75 45.39 5.55
N ALA A 364 -7.66 45.91 6.10
CA ALA A 364 -7.22 45.60 7.46
C ALA A 364 -8.31 45.91 8.50
N TYR A 365 -8.93 47.09 8.40
CA TYR A 365 -10.01 47.50 9.28
C TYR A 365 -11.29 46.67 9.08
N GLU A 366 -11.67 46.40 7.82
CA GLU A 366 -12.81 45.53 7.50
C GLU A 366 -12.61 44.11 8.05
N ALA A 367 -11.42 43.53 7.86
CA ALA A 367 -11.10 42.21 8.38
C ALA A 367 -11.27 42.15 9.90
N ASP A 368 -10.65 43.08 10.64
CA ASP A 368 -10.72 43.11 12.11
C ASP A 368 -12.15 43.35 12.64
N THR A 369 -12.96 44.13 11.93
CA THR A 369 -14.31 44.51 12.38
C THR A 369 -15.34 43.44 12.01
N LEU A 370 -15.40 43.06 10.73
CA LEU A 370 -16.43 42.18 10.19
C LEU A 370 -16.25 40.73 10.62
N SER A 371 -15.01 40.25 10.81
CA SER A 371 -14.76 38.89 11.33
C SER A 371 -15.35 38.66 12.74
N ARG A 372 -15.55 39.74 13.52
CA ARG A 372 -16.16 39.69 14.86
C ARG A 372 -17.67 39.89 14.84
N GLN A 373 -18.19 40.59 13.83
CA GLN A 373 -19.60 40.97 13.75
C GLN A 373 -20.44 39.98 12.92
N LEU A 374 -19.85 39.37 11.90
CA LEU A 374 -20.51 38.46 10.98
C LEU A 374 -20.20 37.00 11.33
N SER A 375 -21.10 36.10 10.93
CA SER A 375 -20.76 34.68 10.89
C SER A 375 -19.73 34.40 9.79
N VAL A 376 -18.96 33.31 9.93
CA VAL A 376 -17.94 32.95 8.92
C VAL A 376 -18.53 32.83 7.50
N PRO A 377 -19.70 32.18 7.27
CA PRO A 377 -20.30 32.13 5.94
C PRO A 377 -20.63 33.52 5.36
N GLU A 378 -21.18 34.42 6.17
CA GLU A 378 -21.51 35.80 5.76
C GLU A 378 -20.24 36.60 5.46
N TYR A 379 -19.20 36.42 6.28
CA TYR A 379 -17.90 37.05 6.05
C TYR A 379 -17.27 36.58 4.72
N LEU A 380 -17.28 35.27 4.43
CA LEU A 380 -16.74 34.75 3.17
C LEU A 380 -17.50 35.27 1.95
N LEU A 381 -18.83 35.40 2.05
CA LEU A 381 -19.64 36.04 0.99
C LEU A 381 -19.29 37.52 0.81
N HIS A 382 -19.04 38.25 1.90
CA HIS A 382 -18.56 39.64 1.83
C HIS A 382 -17.21 39.73 1.14
N VAL A 383 -16.26 38.85 1.47
CA VAL A 383 -14.94 38.84 0.83
C VAL A 383 -15.05 38.53 -0.67
N ASP A 384 -15.85 37.54 -1.06
CA ASP A 384 -16.05 37.23 -2.48
C ASP A 384 -16.70 38.40 -3.24
N LYS A 385 -17.70 39.05 -2.63
CA LYS A 385 -18.30 40.28 -3.15
C LYS A 385 -17.25 41.39 -3.32
N ARG A 386 -16.38 41.62 -2.34
CA ARG A 386 -15.30 42.62 -2.44
C ARG A 386 -14.33 42.33 -3.58
N ILE A 387 -13.98 41.07 -3.79
CA ILE A 387 -13.10 40.67 -4.90
C ILE A 387 -13.78 40.98 -6.24
N ILE A 388 -15.07 40.67 -6.39
CA ILE A 388 -15.85 40.97 -7.61
C ILE A 388 -15.93 42.48 -7.86
N GLU A 389 -16.20 43.27 -6.81
CA GLU A 389 -16.27 44.73 -6.94
C GLU A 389 -14.93 45.35 -7.34
N GLU A 390 -13.80 44.89 -6.78
CA GLU A 390 -12.48 45.40 -7.16
C GLU A 390 -12.06 44.95 -8.57
N GLU A 391 -12.47 43.77 -9.00
CA GLU A 391 -12.31 43.34 -10.40
C GLU A 391 -13.12 44.22 -11.37
N ASP A 392 -14.35 44.60 -11.01
CA ASP A 392 -15.13 45.57 -11.78
C ASP A 392 -14.41 46.93 -11.88
N ARG A 393 -13.85 47.44 -10.77
CA ARG A 393 -13.08 48.69 -10.75
C ARG A 393 -11.84 48.63 -11.64
N LEU A 394 -11.14 47.50 -11.65
CA LEU A 394 -10.00 47.24 -12.54
C LEU A 394 -10.39 47.32 -14.03
N VAL A 395 -11.59 46.88 -14.38
CA VAL A 395 -12.09 46.93 -15.76
C VAL A 395 -12.63 48.32 -16.12
N VAL A 396 -13.28 49.00 -15.18
CA VAL A 396 -14.01 50.24 -15.47
C VAL A 396 -13.08 51.45 -15.54
N TYR A 397 -12.18 51.66 -14.57
CA TYR A 397 -11.43 52.92 -14.48
C TYR A 397 -9.97 52.84 -14.02
N LEU A 398 -9.47 51.72 -13.48
CA LEU A 398 -8.06 51.56 -13.10
C LEU A 398 -7.20 51.01 -14.25
N ASP A 399 -5.88 51.13 -14.16
CA ASP A 399 -4.96 50.44 -15.09
C ASP A 399 -4.72 48.99 -14.63
N ALA A 400 -5.30 48.03 -15.35
CA ALA A 400 -5.26 46.63 -14.97
C ALA A 400 -3.85 46.02 -14.99
N ASN A 401 -2.97 46.50 -15.87
CA ASN A 401 -1.64 45.93 -16.08
C ASN A 401 -0.73 46.14 -14.85
N SER A 402 -0.73 47.35 -14.30
CA SER A 402 0.08 47.72 -13.12
C SER A 402 -0.62 47.38 -11.79
N THR A 403 -1.96 47.49 -11.73
CA THR A 403 -2.69 47.49 -10.45
C THR A 403 -3.15 46.12 -9.99
N ARG A 404 -3.54 45.24 -10.93
CA ARG A 404 -4.26 44.00 -10.61
C ARG A 404 -3.51 43.11 -9.62
N SER A 405 -2.22 42.88 -9.86
CA SER A 405 -1.41 41.98 -9.00
C SER A 405 -1.27 42.52 -7.58
N LEU A 406 -1.00 43.83 -7.43
CA LEU A 406 -0.81 44.48 -6.13
C LEU A 406 -2.13 44.57 -5.34
N LEU A 407 -3.23 44.91 -6.01
CA LEU A 407 -4.54 45.02 -5.36
C LEU A 407 -5.07 43.66 -4.92
N MET A 408 -4.99 42.65 -5.78
CA MET A 408 -5.47 41.30 -5.44
C MET A 408 -4.62 40.66 -4.34
N SER A 409 -3.30 40.85 -4.35
CA SER A 409 -2.45 40.39 -3.25
C SER A 409 -2.76 41.12 -1.93
N THR A 410 -3.11 42.41 -1.98
CA THR A 410 -3.55 43.17 -0.79
C THR A 410 -4.87 42.64 -0.22
N LEU A 411 -5.87 42.39 -1.06
CA LEU A 411 -7.14 41.77 -0.65
C LEU A 411 -6.92 40.40 0.01
N VAL A 412 -6.12 39.54 -0.63
CA VAL A 412 -5.80 38.20 -0.11
C VAL A 412 -5.01 38.28 1.20
N SER A 413 -4.05 39.20 1.32
CA SER A 413 -3.28 39.39 2.55
C SER A 413 -4.17 39.83 3.72
N GLU A 414 -4.97 40.88 3.53
CA GLU A 414 -5.71 41.49 4.63
C GLU A 414 -7.02 40.78 4.94
N LEU A 415 -7.85 40.42 3.95
CA LEU A 415 -9.18 39.85 4.18
C LEU A 415 -9.17 38.34 4.42
N LEU A 416 -8.16 37.62 3.91
CA LEU A 416 -8.11 36.15 3.97
C LEU A 416 -6.95 35.64 4.81
N THR A 417 -5.72 36.07 4.53
CA THR A 417 -4.50 35.53 5.16
C THR A 417 -4.45 35.88 6.65
N ARG A 418 -4.78 37.13 6.99
CA ARG A 418 -4.78 37.63 8.37
C ARG A 418 -5.78 36.92 9.30
N PRO A 419 -7.08 36.75 8.94
CA PRO A 419 -8.03 36.00 9.77
C PRO A 419 -8.05 34.48 9.51
N LEU A 420 -7.12 33.93 8.71
CA LEU A 420 -7.20 32.57 8.17
C LEU A 420 -7.44 31.48 9.22
N ASP A 421 -6.71 31.51 10.33
CA ASP A 421 -6.80 30.45 11.35
C ASP A 421 -8.20 30.47 12.02
N TYR A 422 -8.75 31.65 12.31
CA TYR A 422 -10.12 31.79 12.82
C TYR A 422 -11.18 31.32 11.82
N LEU A 423 -11.00 31.64 10.53
CA LEU A 423 -11.92 31.21 9.46
C LEU A 423 -11.92 29.68 9.30
N LEU A 424 -10.77 29.03 9.42
CA LEU A 424 -10.67 27.57 9.32
C LEU A 424 -11.25 26.87 10.56
N ASP A 425 -10.97 27.38 11.75
CA ASP A 425 -11.47 26.81 13.00
C ASP A 425 -13.00 26.85 13.10
N ASN A 426 -13.62 27.95 12.66
CA ASN A 426 -15.06 28.18 12.82
C ASN A 426 -15.87 27.97 11.53
N GLY A 427 -15.23 27.98 10.37
CA GLY A 427 -15.86 27.88 9.05
C GLY A 427 -15.89 26.49 8.44
N LEU A 428 -15.14 25.51 8.98
CA LEU A 428 -15.05 24.17 8.39
C LEU A 428 -16.01 23.16 9.03
N VAL A 429 -16.05 23.09 10.37
CA VAL A 429 -16.73 22.01 11.10
C VAL A 429 -18.25 22.03 10.90
N ASN A 430 -18.88 23.20 11.03
CA ASN A 430 -20.33 23.30 10.92
C ASN A 430 -20.84 22.98 9.51
N PRO A 431 -20.26 23.53 8.42
CA PRO A 431 -20.67 23.17 7.06
C PRO A 431 -20.46 21.69 6.73
N LEU A 432 -19.41 21.05 7.28
CA LEU A 432 -19.21 19.60 7.15
C LEU A 432 -20.31 18.80 7.86
N LYS A 433 -20.72 19.21 9.08
CA LYS A 433 -21.81 18.53 9.82
C LYS A 433 -23.18 18.72 9.17
N THR A 434 -23.47 19.92 8.65
CA THR A 434 -24.77 20.27 8.04
C THR A 434 -24.82 20.00 6.54
N LYS A 435 -23.75 19.46 5.94
CA LYS A 435 -23.64 19.13 4.52
C LYS A 435 -23.82 20.33 3.59
N GLN A 436 -23.34 21.51 3.98
CA GLN A 436 -23.46 22.75 3.21
C GLN A 436 -22.36 22.85 2.14
N THR A 437 -22.57 22.19 0.99
CA THR A 437 -21.59 22.11 -0.10
C THR A 437 -21.22 23.47 -0.70
N SER A 438 -22.19 24.39 -0.85
CA SER A 438 -21.93 25.73 -1.41
C SER A 438 -20.96 26.55 -0.56
N GLN A 439 -21.07 26.46 0.76
CA GLN A 439 -20.17 27.16 1.68
C GLN A 439 -18.77 26.55 1.68
N LEU A 440 -18.67 25.22 1.58
CA LEU A 440 -17.39 24.51 1.50
C LEU A 440 -16.65 24.84 0.19
N SER A 441 -17.37 24.89 -0.94
CA SER A 441 -16.80 25.30 -2.23
C SER A 441 -16.33 26.75 -2.22
N LEU A 442 -17.10 27.66 -1.58
CA LEU A 442 -16.70 29.05 -1.42
C LEU A 442 -15.45 29.18 -0.55
N LEU A 443 -15.43 28.50 0.61
CA LEU A 443 -14.28 28.46 1.51
C LEU A 443 -13.03 27.96 0.77
N PHE A 444 -13.14 26.85 0.04
CA PHE A 444 -12.03 26.30 -0.74
C PHE A 444 -11.53 27.26 -1.82
N SER A 445 -12.45 27.85 -2.61
CA SER A 445 -12.11 28.83 -3.64
C SER A 445 -11.33 30.01 -3.07
N LEU A 446 -11.78 30.59 -1.95
CA LEU A 446 -11.12 31.73 -1.31
C LEU A 446 -9.78 31.34 -0.69
N VAL A 447 -9.71 30.23 0.05
CA VAL A 447 -8.48 29.76 0.69
C VAL A 447 -7.42 29.32 -0.34
N SER A 448 -7.83 28.85 -1.53
CA SER A 448 -6.90 28.50 -2.61
C SER A 448 -6.08 29.69 -3.14
N ARG A 449 -6.60 30.92 -2.96
CA ARG A 449 -5.92 32.16 -3.32
C ARG A 449 -4.84 32.55 -2.32
N VAL A 450 -4.85 32.00 -1.11
CA VAL A 450 -3.91 32.31 -0.02
C VAL A 450 -2.66 31.43 -0.13
N PRO A 451 -1.44 32.00 -0.06
CA PRO A 451 -0.22 31.22 0.03
C PRO A 451 -0.25 30.25 1.22
N ASN A 452 0.00 28.96 0.98
CA ASN A 452 -0.10 27.87 1.97
C ASN A 452 -1.51 27.68 2.59
N GLY A 453 -2.55 28.33 2.05
CA GLY A 453 -3.92 28.21 2.54
C GLY A 453 -4.47 26.79 2.45
N ILE A 454 -4.23 26.11 1.31
CA ILE A 454 -4.66 24.73 1.09
C ILE A 454 -3.99 23.77 2.09
N GLU A 455 -2.74 23.99 2.46
CA GLU A 455 -2.03 23.15 3.43
C GLU A 455 -2.63 23.26 4.84
N LYS A 456 -2.93 24.49 5.27
CA LYS A 456 -3.66 24.73 6.52
C LYS A 456 -5.06 24.08 6.48
N LEU A 457 -5.82 24.30 5.40
CA LEU A 457 -7.15 23.70 5.22
C LEU A 457 -7.11 22.17 5.31
N ARG A 458 -6.13 21.51 4.68
CA ARG A 458 -5.92 20.06 4.81
C ARG A 458 -5.67 19.64 6.25
N THR A 459 -4.91 20.42 7.02
CA THR A 459 -4.63 20.13 8.43
C THR A 459 -5.89 20.19 9.29
N HIS A 460 -6.72 21.22 9.13
CA HIS A 460 -8.01 21.31 9.84
C HIS A 460 -8.98 20.21 9.39
N PHE A 461 -9.03 19.89 8.09
CA PHE A 461 -9.85 18.80 7.57
C PHE A 461 -9.44 17.44 8.15
N ARG A 462 -8.13 17.16 8.21
CA ARG A 462 -7.56 15.97 8.86
C ARG A 462 -7.99 15.86 10.32
N ASN A 463 -7.84 16.94 11.07
CA ASN A 463 -8.17 16.97 12.50
C ASN A 463 -9.66 16.74 12.74
N TYR A 464 -10.52 17.32 11.91
CA TYR A 464 -11.97 17.06 11.95
C TYR A 464 -12.28 15.58 11.70
N ILE A 465 -11.69 14.97 10.66
CA ILE A 465 -11.93 13.56 10.33
C ILE A 465 -11.50 12.66 11.50
N ILE A 466 -10.33 12.92 12.09
CA ILE A 466 -9.83 12.13 13.23
C ILE A 466 -10.78 12.28 14.43
N GLN A 467 -11.22 13.49 14.76
CA GLN A 467 -12.13 13.72 15.89
C GLN A 467 -13.49 13.04 15.68
N MET A 468 -14.08 13.22 14.49
CA MET A 468 -15.33 12.56 14.11
C MET A 468 -15.19 11.03 14.13
N GLY A 469 -14.09 10.50 13.59
CA GLY A 469 -13.78 9.08 13.57
C GLY A 469 -13.61 8.47 14.97
N ARG A 470 -12.91 9.18 15.86
CA ARG A 470 -12.79 8.81 17.29
C ARG A 470 -14.15 8.70 17.95
N GLU A 471 -15.02 9.69 17.77
CA GLU A 471 -16.38 9.68 18.33
C GLU A 471 -17.22 8.50 17.82
N MET A 472 -16.99 8.01 16.60
CA MET A 472 -17.68 6.85 16.04
C MET A 472 -17.11 5.51 16.56
N VAL A 473 -15.79 5.39 16.66
CA VAL A 473 -15.10 4.13 16.99
C VAL A 473 -14.98 3.91 18.50
N GLU A 474 -14.74 4.98 19.27
CA GLU A 474 -14.68 4.92 20.73
C GLU A 474 -16.08 4.71 21.32
N ASN A 475 -16.23 3.68 22.14
CA ASN A 475 -17.49 3.39 22.85
C ASN A 475 -17.27 3.45 24.37
N PRO A 476 -17.00 4.63 24.94
CA PRO A 476 -16.72 4.78 26.36
C PRO A 476 -17.94 4.45 27.24
N THR A 477 -19.15 4.51 26.67
CA THR A 477 -20.41 4.20 27.35
C THR A 477 -20.75 2.70 27.32
N HIS A 478 -19.95 1.87 26.63
CA HIS A 478 -20.21 0.44 26.40
C HIS A 478 -21.63 0.16 25.84
N ASP A 479 -22.12 1.06 24.98
CA ASP A 479 -23.44 0.94 24.36
C ASP A 479 -23.41 -0.08 23.21
N PRO A 480 -24.17 -1.19 23.30
CA PRO A 480 -24.19 -2.22 22.25
C PRO A 480 -24.80 -1.73 20.93
N GLU A 481 -25.67 -0.71 20.92
CA GLU A 481 -26.23 -0.17 19.68
C GLU A 481 -25.20 0.62 18.88
N LYS A 482 -24.31 1.33 19.59
CA LYS A 482 -23.20 2.06 18.97
C LYS A 482 -22.23 1.13 18.25
N ASP A 483 -21.87 0.02 18.89
CA ASP A 483 -21.00 -1.01 18.30
C ASP A 483 -21.67 -1.72 17.11
N ARG A 484 -22.99 -1.96 17.18
CA ARG A 484 -23.76 -2.55 16.07
C ARG A 484 -23.78 -1.67 14.82
N ASN A 485 -23.92 -0.35 14.99
CA ASN A 485 -24.01 0.60 13.89
C ASN A 485 -22.65 1.18 13.47
N MET A 486 -21.56 0.86 14.19
CA MET A 486 -20.23 1.44 13.98
C MET A 486 -19.76 1.30 12.52
N ILE A 487 -19.79 0.09 11.95
CA ILE A 487 -19.32 -0.14 10.58
C ILE A 487 -20.19 0.59 9.55
N GLN A 488 -21.51 0.61 9.74
CA GLN A 488 -22.42 1.33 8.86
C GLN A 488 -22.13 2.84 8.88
N ASN A 489 -21.98 3.43 10.07
CA ASN A 489 -21.65 4.84 10.23
C ASN A 489 -20.30 5.19 9.58
N LEU A 490 -19.30 4.30 9.70
CA LEU A 490 -17.99 4.48 9.06
C LEU A 490 -18.06 4.45 7.52
N LEU A 491 -18.92 3.61 6.96
CA LEU A 491 -19.15 3.55 5.52
C LEU A 491 -19.86 4.82 5.02
N ASP A 492 -20.93 5.22 5.72
CA ASP A 492 -21.72 6.39 5.35
C ASP A 492 -20.91 7.69 5.47
N SER A 493 -20.10 7.82 6.53
CA SER A 493 -19.21 8.97 6.70
C SER A 493 -18.13 9.03 5.63
N ARG A 494 -17.63 7.87 5.18
CA ARG A 494 -16.60 7.79 4.14
C ARG A 494 -17.15 8.23 2.79
N ASP A 495 -18.31 7.72 2.42
CA ASP A 495 -18.97 8.07 1.15
C ASP A 495 -19.22 9.58 1.10
N PHE A 496 -19.75 10.14 2.19
CA PHE A 496 -19.97 11.58 2.32
C PHE A 496 -18.69 12.43 2.21
N LEU A 497 -17.62 12.06 2.92
CA LEU A 497 -16.35 12.81 2.86
C LEU A 497 -15.67 12.68 1.49
N SER A 498 -15.83 11.54 0.82
CA SER A 498 -15.33 11.33 -0.54
C SER A 498 -16.09 12.21 -1.54
N GLU A 499 -17.41 12.31 -1.40
CA GLU A 499 -18.25 13.19 -2.20
C GLU A 499 -17.87 14.67 -2.03
N ILE A 500 -17.63 15.12 -0.79
CA ILE A 500 -17.18 16.50 -0.51
C ILE A 500 -15.83 16.77 -1.16
N THR A 501 -14.90 15.82 -1.09
CA THR A 501 -13.56 16.00 -1.67
C THR A 501 -13.64 16.19 -3.19
N VAL A 502 -14.53 15.45 -3.86
CA VAL A 502 -14.75 15.56 -5.31
C VAL A 502 -15.52 16.83 -5.67
N SER A 503 -16.62 17.13 -4.96
CA SER A 503 -17.57 18.19 -5.32
C SER A 503 -17.16 19.59 -4.85
N CYS A 504 -16.53 19.70 -3.68
CA CYS A 504 -16.26 20.98 -3.02
C CYS A 504 -14.78 21.39 -3.08
N PHE A 505 -13.84 20.43 -3.17
CA PHE A 505 -12.39 20.69 -3.16
C PHE A 505 -11.74 20.47 -4.53
N SER A 506 -12.50 20.70 -5.62
CA SER A 506 -12.05 20.60 -7.01
C SER A 506 -11.37 19.26 -7.37
N ASN A 507 -11.72 18.18 -6.67
CA ASN A 507 -11.11 16.85 -6.84
C ASN A 507 -9.58 16.84 -6.65
N ASP A 508 -9.05 17.66 -5.73
CA ASP A 508 -7.62 17.66 -5.39
C ASP A 508 -7.21 16.32 -4.73
N PRO A 509 -6.29 15.55 -5.35
CA PRO A 509 -5.85 14.25 -4.83
C PRO A 509 -5.24 14.30 -3.42
N SER A 510 -4.71 15.46 -3.02
CA SER A 510 -4.09 15.64 -1.71
C SER A 510 -5.09 15.52 -0.56
N PHE A 511 -6.36 15.90 -0.76
CA PHE A 511 -7.43 15.71 0.23
C PHE A 511 -7.86 14.25 0.34
N MET A 512 -7.89 13.52 -0.77
CA MET A 512 -8.16 12.07 -0.74
C MET A 512 -7.07 11.32 0.02
N ARG A 513 -5.80 11.72 -0.10
CA ARG A 513 -4.70 11.16 0.69
C ARG A 513 -4.87 11.46 2.19
N VAL A 514 -5.21 12.70 2.54
CA VAL A 514 -5.50 13.09 3.94
C VAL A 514 -6.65 12.27 4.52
N LEU A 515 -7.71 12.04 3.74
CA LEU A 515 -8.83 11.20 4.12
C LEU A 515 -8.38 9.75 4.41
N GLN A 516 -7.56 9.16 3.54
CA GLN A 516 -7.01 7.82 3.73
C GLN A 516 -6.15 7.72 5.00
N GLU A 517 -5.19 8.62 5.16
CA GLU A 517 -4.28 8.66 6.32
C GLU A 517 -5.07 8.85 7.64
N ALA A 518 -6.07 9.72 7.65
CA ALA A 518 -6.90 9.96 8.83
C ALA A 518 -7.75 8.72 9.21
N TYR A 519 -8.34 8.03 8.22
CA TYR A 519 -9.10 6.80 8.45
C TYR A 519 -8.23 5.67 9.00
N GLU A 520 -7.04 5.49 8.45
CA GLU A 520 -6.07 4.53 8.96
C GLU A 520 -5.64 4.86 10.40
N GLU A 521 -5.47 6.15 10.73
CA GLU A 521 -5.11 6.55 12.09
C GLU A 521 -6.22 6.25 13.11
N PHE A 522 -7.45 6.73 12.90
CA PHE A 522 -8.49 6.63 13.94
C PHE A 522 -9.11 5.24 14.05
N ILE A 523 -9.22 4.48 12.94
CA ILE A 523 -9.75 3.11 12.99
C ILE A 523 -8.87 2.25 13.90
N ASN A 524 -7.55 2.39 13.78
CA ASN A 524 -6.60 1.59 14.54
C ASN A 524 -6.39 2.08 16.00
N GLN A 525 -7.07 3.14 16.43
CA GLN A 525 -7.04 3.57 17.85
C GLN A 525 -7.78 2.61 18.78
N ARG A 526 -8.87 1.98 18.33
CA ARG A 526 -9.55 0.91 19.06
C ARG A 526 -9.01 -0.44 18.59
N PRO A 527 -8.16 -1.13 19.37
CA PRO A 527 -7.51 -2.35 18.92
C PRO A 527 -8.55 -3.47 18.72
N ASN A 528 -8.37 -4.26 17.65
CA ASN A 528 -9.09 -5.49 17.30
C ASN A 528 -10.61 -5.34 17.02
N LYS A 529 -11.35 -4.44 17.69
CA LYS A 529 -12.81 -4.33 17.56
C LYS A 529 -13.31 -3.91 16.18
N PRO A 530 -12.70 -2.95 15.47
CA PRO A 530 -13.09 -2.66 14.09
C PRO A 530 -12.98 -3.87 13.15
N ALA A 531 -11.94 -4.70 13.31
CA ALA A 531 -11.74 -5.92 12.55
C ALA A 531 -12.83 -6.96 12.86
N GLU A 532 -13.12 -7.17 14.14
CA GLU A 532 -14.19 -8.06 14.61
C GLU A 532 -15.57 -7.64 14.06
N PHE A 533 -15.93 -6.36 14.24
CA PHE A 533 -17.24 -5.86 13.85
C PHE A 533 -17.41 -5.82 12.33
N LEU A 534 -16.33 -5.60 11.55
CA LEU A 534 -16.39 -5.72 10.11
C LEU A 534 -16.68 -7.16 9.66
N ALA A 535 -16.08 -8.17 10.31
CA ALA A 535 -16.37 -9.57 10.03
C ALA A 535 -17.83 -9.93 10.38
N LYS A 536 -18.34 -9.44 11.52
CA LYS A 536 -19.74 -9.63 11.94
C LYS A 536 -20.74 -8.90 11.03
N TYR A 537 -20.38 -7.71 10.56
CA TYR A 537 -21.18 -6.94 9.60
C TYR A 537 -21.34 -7.73 8.30
N LEU A 538 -20.23 -8.20 7.71
CA LEU A 538 -20.26 -9.02 6.50
C LEU A 538 -21.04 -10.33 6.69
N ASP A 539 -20.86 -11.01 7.83
CA ASP A 539 -21.65 -12.20 8.16
C ASP A 539 -23.16 -11.92 8.16
N SER A 540 -23.59 -10.80 8.75
CA SER A 540 -25.01 -10.46 8.79
C SER A 540 -25.62 -10.23 7.40
N HIS A 541 -24.84 -9.69 6.46
CA HIS A 541 -25.25 -9.46 5.07
C HIS A 541 -25.18 -10.73 4.21
N LEU A 542 -24.28 -11.67 4.51
CA LEU A 542 -24.10 -12.92 3.76
C LEU A 542 -25.01 -14.09 4.23
N ARG A 543 -25.87 -13.89 5.23
CA ARG A 543 -26.79 -14.94 5.73
C ARG A 543 -28.09 -15.06 4.93
N SER A 544 -28.55 -16.30 4.73
CA SER A 544 -29.83 -16.66 4.10
C SER A 544 -31.00 -16.14 4.94
N GLY A 545 -31.64 -15.06 4.51
CA GLY A 545 -32.71 -14.39 5.24
C GLY A 545 -32.83 -12.90 4.94
N ASN A 546 -31.73 -12.26 4.53
CA ASN A 546 -31.72 -10.90 3.98
C ASN A 546 -32.17 -10.90 2.52
N LYS A 547 -33.46 -11.16 2.28
CA LYS A 547 -34.07 -11.14 0.92
C LYS A 547 -34.22 -9.73 0.32
N ALA A 548 -33.71 -8.70 0.99
CA ALA A 548 -33.90 -7.31 0.59
C ALA A 548 -32.80 -6.77 -0.35
N GLN A 549 -31.64 -7.43 -0.43
CA GLN A 549 -30.50 -6.95 -1.22
C GLN A 549 -30.32 -7.80 -2.49
N THR A 550 -30.12 -7.14 -3.62
CA THR A 550 -29.75 -7.80 -4.87
C THR A 550 -28.28 -8.24 -4.84
N GLU A 551 -27.87 -9.16 -5.71
CA GLU A 551 -26.45 -9.58 -5.81
C GLU A 551 -25.53 -8.40 -6.16
N GLU A 552 -26.01 -7.44 -6.96
CA GLU A 552 -25.24 -6.23 -7.31
C GLU A 552 -25.07 -5.28 -6.12
N GLU A 553 -26.11 -5.08 -5.32
CA GLU A 553 -26.01 -4.29 -4.09
C GLU A 553 -25.10 -4.93 -3.05
N LEU A 554 -25.15 -6.26 -2.95
CA LEU A 554 -24.26 -7.03 -2.09
C LEU A 554 -22.80 -6.92 -2.54
N ASP A 555 -22.53 -6.96 -3.85
CA ASP A 555 -21.18 -6.80 -4.39
C ASP A 555 -20.60 -5.40 -4.13
N LYS A 556 -21.43 -4.35 -4.33
CA LYS A 556 -21.07 -2.97 -3.97
C LYS A 556 -20.81 -2.80 -2.48
N LEU A 557 -21.60 -3.44 -1.63
CA LEU A 557 -21.39 -3.44 -0.18
C LEU A 557 -20.07 -4.13 0.19
N MET A 558 -19.77 -5.27 -0.44
CA MET A 558 -18.48 -5.96 -0.25
C MET A 558 -17.31 -5.08 -0.68
N ASP A 559 -17.39 -4.38 -1.82
CA ASP A 559 -16.35 -3.45 -2.25
C ASP A 559 -16.11 -2.35 -1.22
N LYS A 560 -17.17 -1.70 -0.76
CA LYS A 560 -17.11 -0.66 0.27
C LYS A 560 -16.48 -1.18 1.57
N ALA A 561 -16.88 -2.36 2.03
CA ALA A 561 -16.31 -3.02 3.20
C ALA A 561 -14.83 -3.33 3.02
N MET A 562 -14.40 -3.75 1.82
CA MET A 562 -12.99 -4.00 1.52
C MET A 562 -12.16 -2.72 1.55
N ILE A 563 -12.72 -1.56 1.21
CA ILE A 563 -11.99 -0.31 1.35
C ILE A 563 -11.78 0.09 2.82
N LEU A 564 -12.70 -0.26 3.73
CA LEU A 564 -12.45 -0.12 5.17
C LEU A 564 -11.46 -1.17 5.68
N PHE A 565 -11.55 -2.41 5.20
CA PHE A 565 -10.62 -3.49 5.55
C PHE A 565 -9.16 -3.13 5.28
N ARG A 566 -8.89 -2.38 4.19
CA ARG A 566 -7.54 -1.88 3.87
C ARG A 566 -6.94 -1.00 4.96
N PHE A 567 -7.77 -0.27 5.72
CA PHE A 567 -7.34 0.62 6.79
C PHE A 567 -7.14 -0.09 8.13
N ILE A 568 -7.50 -1.37 8.23
CA ILE A 568 -7.44 -2.13 9.48
C ILE A 568 -6.08 -2.83 9.59
N ASP A 569 -5.37 -2.61 10.70
CA ASP A 569 -4.10 -3.29 11.01
C ASP A 569 -4.31 -4.73 11.49
N GLY A 570 -5.39 -4.99 12.24
CA GLY A 570 -5.71 -6.30 12.83
C GLY A 570 -6.35 -7.28 11.85
N LYS A 571 -5.75 -7.53 10.68
CA LYS A 571 -6.34 -8.40 9.63
C LYS A 571 -6.49 -9.85 10.09
N ASP A 572 -5.57 -10.35 10.89
CA ASP A 572 -5.64 -11.68 11.51
C ASP A 572 -6.85 -11.86 12.45
N ILE A 573 -7.25 -10.82 13.17
CA ILE A 573 -8.48 -10.81 13.97
C ILE A 573 -9.69 -10.95 13.04
N PHE A 574 -9.73 -10.18 11.96
CA PHE A 574 -10.78 -10.32 10.95
C PHE A 574 -10.80 -11.75 10.39
N GLU A 575 -9.65 -12.31 10.01
CA GLU A 575 -9.54 -13.69 9.48
C GLU A 575 -10.16 -14.70 10.44
N ALA A 576 -9.83 -14.63 11.73
CA ALA A 576 -10.31 -15.59 12.73
C ALA A 576 -11.83 -15.52 12.91
N PHE A 577 -12.38 -14.32 13.09
CA PHE A 577 -13.82 -14.13 13.23
C PHE A 577 -14.57 -14.47 11.93
N TYR A 578 -14.05 -14.06 10.77
CA TYR A 578 -14.65 -14.35 9.48
C TYR A 578 -14.64 -15.85 9.17
N THR A 579 -13.52 -16.56 9.43
CA THR A 579 -13.41 -18.02 9.24
C THR A 579 -14.41 -18.77 10.13
N LYS A 580 -14.55 -18.34 11.39
CA LYS A 580 -15.51 -18.93 12.33
C LYS A 580 -16.95 -18.76 11.84
N GLU A 581 -17.32 -17.57 11.38
CA GLU A 581 -18.66 -17.31 10.89
C GLU A 581 -18.94 -17.99 9.55
N LEU A 582 -17.96 -18.03 8.64
CA LEU A 582 -18.04 -18.80 7.40
C LEU A 582 -18.28 -20.29 7.69
N ALA A 583 -17.59 -20.87 8.67
CA ALA A 583 -17.78 -22.27 9.05
C ALA A 583 -19.22 -22.56 9.48
N LYS A 584 -19.80 -21.67 10.30
CA LYS A 584 -21.22 -21.76 10.70
C LYS A 584 -22.15 -21.63 9.50
N ARG A 585 -21.88 -20.70 8.57
CA ARG A 585 -22.72 -20.51 7.38
C ARG A 585 -22.69 -21.72 6.45
N LEU A 586 -21.51 -22.30 6.21
CA LEU A 586 -21.33 -23.49 5.37
C LEU A 586 -21.96 -24.75 5.97
N LEU A 587 -21.68 -25.06 7.25
CA LEU A 587 -22.19 -26.29 7.89
C LEU A 587 -23.70 -26.26 8.11
N LEU A 588 -24.26 -25.08 8.43
CA LEU A 588 -25.70 -24.93 8.67
C LEU A 588 -26.50 -24.63 7.40
N ASN A 589 -25.86 -24.55 6.23
CA ASN A 589 -26.44 -24.12 4.96
C ASN A 589 -27.24 -22.81 5.10
N LYS A 590 -26.59 -21.79 5.69
CA LYS A 590 -27.16 -20.46 5.96
C LYS A 590 -26.54 -19.35 5.13
N SER A 591 -25.80 -19.66 4.05
CA SER A 591 -25.27 -18.64 3.13
C SER A 591 -26.37 -18.10 2.20
N ALA A 592 -26.34 -16.80 1.91
CA ALA A 592 -27.28 -16.14 0.99
C ALA A 592 -27.08 -16.60 -0.46
N SER A 593 -25.82 -16.68 -0.91
CA SER A 593 -25.42 -17.18 -2.22
C SER A 593 -24.02 -17.78 -2.13
N VAL A 594 -23.79 -18.90 -2.82
CA VAL A 594 -22.45 -19.53 -2.90
C VAL A 594 -21.50 -18.66 -3.72
N ASP A 595 -22.01 -17.99 -4.74
CA ASP A 595 -21.21 -17.14 -5.63
C ASP A 595 -20.79 -15.85 -4.92
N ALA A 596 -21.66 -15.27 -4.10
CA ALA A 596 -21.31 -14.13 -3.24
C ALA A 596 -20.18 -14.46 -2.25
N GLU A 597 -20.20 -15.65 -1.64
CA GLU A 597 -19.14 -16.06 -0.71
C GLU A 597 -17.80 -16.29 -1.44
N LYS A 598 -17.83 -16.88 -2.65
CA LYS A 598 -16.64 -17.03 -3.50
C LYS A 598 -16.11 -15.67 -3.96
N ALA A 599 -16.99 -14.73 -4.31
CA ALA A 599 -16.62 -13.37 -4.67
C ALA A 599 -15.92 -12.67 -3.50
N MET A 600 -16.45 -12.76 -2.29
CA MET A 600 -15.81 -12.22 -1.09
C MET A 600 -14.42 -12.81 -0.84
N LEU A 601 -14.26 -14.14 -0.99
CA LEU A 601 -12.94 -14.78 -0.89
C LEU A 601 -11.97 -14.31 -1.97
N SER A 602 -12.43 -14.11 -3.20
CA SER A 602 -11.61 -13.56 -4.28
C SER A 602 -11.09 -12.16 -3.91
N LYS A 603 -11.96 -11.29 -3.37
CA LYS A 603 -11.58 -9.94 -2.91
C LYS A 603 -10.58 -9.99 -1.75
N LEU A 604 -10.77 -10.88 -0.77
CA LEU A 604 -9.81 -11.08 0.32
C LEU A 604 -8.44 -11.60 -0.18
N LYS A 605 -8.45 -12.50 -1.17
CA LYS A 605 -7.24 -13.06 -1.81
C LYS A 605 -6.46 -11.99 -2.57
N GLN A 606 -7.16 -11.07 -3.24
CA GLN A 606 -6.55 -9.95 -3.94
C GLN A 606 -5.82 -9.00 -2.98
N GLU A 607 -6.40 -8.74 -1.80
CA GLU A 607 -5.82 -7.81 -0.82
C GLU A 607 -4.70 -8.43 0.04
N CYS A 608 -4.87 -9.66 0.51
CA CYS A 608 -3.95 -10.29 1.49
C CYS A 608 -3.10 -11.43 0.91
N GLY A 609 -3.36 -11.83 -0.34
CA GLY A 609 -2.69 -12.94 -1.00
C GLY A 609 -3.27 -14.32 -0.68
N PRO A 610 -2.79 -15.37 -1.38
CA PRO A 610 -3.37 -16.72 -1.32
C PRO A 610 -3.17 -17.45 0.01
N ASN A 611 -2.13 -17.10 0.78
CA ASN A 611 -1.88 -17.75 2.07
C ASN A 611 -2.95 -17.38 3.11
N TYR A 612 -3.47 -16.16 3.03
CA TYR A 612 -4.49 -15.65 3.95
C TYR A 612 -5.85 -16.33 3.73
N THR A 613 -6.25 -16.59 2.47
CA THR A 613 -7.52 -17.24 2.15
C THR A 613 -7.47 -18.76 2.15
N ARG A 614 -6.28 -19.37 2.26
CA ARG A 614 -6.06 -20.82 2.10
C ARG A 614 -7.01 -21.67 2.96
N LYS A 615 -7.16 -21.35 4.25
CA LYS A 615 -8.05 -22.10 5.16
C LYS A 615 -9.49 -22.07 4.66
N MET A 616 -10.00 -20.88 4.33
CA MET A 616 -11.37 -20.67 3.85
C MET A 616 -11.60 -21.35 2.48
N GLU A 617 -10.62 -21.31 1.58
CA GLU A 617 -10.68 -22.03 0.29
C GLU A 617 -10.74 -23.55 0.50
N THR A 618 -9.96 -24.10 1.44
CA THR A 618 -10.03 -25.52 1.81
C THR A 618 -11.40 -25.87 2.40
N MET A 619 -12.02 -25.00 3.19
CA MET A 619 -13.37 -25.24 3.71
C MET A 619 -14.41 -25.42 2.59
N PHE A 620 -14.31 -24.65 1.50
CA PHE A 620 -15.18 -24.85 0.34
C PHE A 620 -14.91 -26.18 -0.39
N GLN A 621 -13.64 -26.55 -0.53
CA GLN A 621 -13.24 -27.83 -1.12
C GLN A 621 -13.76 -29.02 -0.30
N ASP A 622 -13.66 -28.95 1.03
CA ASP A 622 -14.14 -29.98 1.95
C ASP A 622 -15.66 -30.18 1.82
N ILE A 623 -16.43 -29.09 1.72
CA ILE A 623 -17.90 -29.17 1.55
C ILE A 623 -18.26 -29.80 0.20
N GLU A 624 -17.58 -29.43 -0.88
CA GLU A 624 -17.85 -30.00 -2.20
C GLU A 624 -17.46 -31.49 -2.27
N LEU A 625 -16.27 -31.83 -1.74
CA LEU A 625 -15.81 -33.20 -1.64
C LEU A 625 -16.74 -34.05 -0.77
N SER A 626 -17.22 -33.51 0.36
CA SER A 626 -18.17 -34.19 1.23
C SER A 626 -19.49 -34.52 0.55
N LYS A 627 -20.01 -33.62 -0.29
CA LYS A 627 -21.21 -33.90 -1.09
C LYS A 627 -20.98 -35.03 -2.08
N GLN A 628 -19.82 -35.05 -2.74
CA GLN A 628 -19.45 -36.13 -3.66
C GLN A 628 -19.29 -37.48 -2.93
N LEU A 629 -18.61 -37.48 -1.79
CA LEU A 629 -18.45 -38.67 -0.95
C LEU A 629 -19.79 -39.18 -0.43
N SER A 630 -20.66 -38.30 0.07
CA SER A 630 -22.01 -38.65 0.50
C SER A 630 -22.85 -39.25 -0.63
N LYS A 631 -22.75 -38.69 -1.86
CA LYS A 631 -23.43 -39.23 -3.03
C LYS A 631 -22.92 -40.62 -3.39
N ASN A 632 -21.60 -40.83 -3.41
CA ASN A 632 -20.99 -42.12 -3.70
C ASN A 632 -21.35 -43.17 -2.63
N PHE A 633 -21.36 -42.78 -1.36
CA PHE A 633 -21.77 -43.64 -0.25
C PHE A 633 -23.24 -44.06 -0.39
N ARG A 634 -24.15 -43.14 -0.72
CA ARG A 634 -25.57 -43.47 -0.98
C ARG A 634 -25.74 -44.45 -2.14
N LEU A 635 -24.99 -44.28 -3.23
CA LEU A 635 -25.03 -45.20 -4.38
C LEU A 635 -24.50 -46.60 -4.05
N SER A 636 -23.67 -46.74 -3.02
CA SER A 636 -23.12 -48.03 -2.58
C SER A 636 -24.02 -48.80 -1.61
N LEU A 637 -25.08 -48.17 -1.09
CA LEU A 637 -26.00 -48.78 -0.12
C LEU A 637 -27.20 -49.44 -0.83
N PRO A 638 -27.69 -50.60 -0.35
CA PRO A 638 -28.95 -51.19 -0.81
C PRO A 638 -30.17 -50.35 -0.33
N ASP A 639 -31.28 -50.37 -1.10
CA ASP A 639 -32.51 -49.55 -0.95
C ASP A 639 -33.30 -49.72 0.38
N THR A 640 -32.72 -50.28 1.44
CA THR A 640 -33.42 -50.73 2.65
C THR A 640 -33.21 -49.86 3.90
N HIS A 641 -32.88 -48.57 3.77
CA HIS A 641 -32.62 -47.71 4.94
C HIS A 641 -33.63 -46.58 5.09
N ALA A 642 -34.16 -46.39 6.31
CA ALA A 642 -35.25 -45.47 6.62
C ALA A 642 -34.81 -44.02 6.90
N ILE A 643 -33.51 -43.77 7.11
CA ILE A 643 -32.96 -42.45 7.48
C ILE A 643 -32.13 -41.86 6.34
N GLU A 644 -32.54 -40.69 5.84
CA GLU A 644 -31.75 -39.91 4.88
C GLU A 644 -30.54 -39.25 5.57
N LEU A 645 -29.37 -39.88 5.49
CA LEU A 645 -28.13 -39.37 6.07
C LEU A 645 -27.38 -38.45 5.10
N SER A 646 -26.95 -37.28 5.58
CA SER A 646 -26.05 -36.35 4.89
C SER A 646 -24.89 -36.00 5.81
N VAL A 647 -23.66 -36.32 5.41
CA VAL A 647 -22.46 -36.16 6.26
C VAL A 647 -21.50 -35.16 5.60
N ASN A 648 -20.96 -34.26 6.42
CA ASN A 648 -19.85 -33.39 6.02
C ASN A 648 -18.57 -33.89 6.68
N VAL A 649 -17.57 -34.26 5.88
CA VAL A 649 -16.23 -34.65 6.30
C VAL A 649 -15.30 -33.46 6.11
N ILE A 650 -14.72 -32.97 7.20
CA ILE A 650 -13.92 -31.73 7.23
C ILE A 650 -12.48 -31.98 7.69
N CYS A 651 -11.54 -31.20 7.17
CA CYS A 651 -10.13 -31.25 7.59
C CYS A 651 -9.91 -30.44 8.88
N PRO A 652 -9.55 -31.05 10.03
CA PRO A 652 -9.48 -30.34 11.31
C PRO A 652 -8.51 -29.14 11.34
N ALA A 653 -7.50 -29.11 10.46
CA ALA A 653 -6.50 -28.05 10.41
C ALA A 653 -6.98 -26.75 9.74
N SER A 654 -8.02 -26.82 8.89
CA SER A 654 -8.55 -25.68 8.13
C SER A 654 -9.83 -25.10 8.73
N TRP A 655 -10.43 -25.80 9.69
CA TRP A 655 -11.70 -25.43 10.32
C TRP A 655 -11.47 -24.98 11.77
N PRO A 656 -12.37 -24.16 12.34
CA PRO A 656 -12.32 -23.84 13.76
C PRO A 656 -12.44 -25.10 14.62
N PRO A 657 -11.75 -25.18 15.77
CA PRO A 657 -11.89 -26.32 16.67
C PRO A 657 -13.27 -26.31 17.34
N TYR A 658 -13.90 -27.49 17.40
CA TYR A 658 -15.20 -27.72 18.05
C TYR A 658 -15.01 -28.60 19.29
N PRO A 659 -15.70 -28.33 20.42
CA PRO A 659 -15.70 -29.21 21.57
C PRO A 659 -16.34 -30.56 21.22
N GLN A 660 -15.77 -31.66 21.71
CA GLN A 660 -16.35 -33.00 21.54
C GLN A 660 -17.43 -33.23 22.59
N THR A 661 -18.67 -33.47 22.13
CA THR A 661 -19.80 -33.83 23.00
C THR A 661 -20.21 -35.27 22.71
N THR A 662 -20.43 -36.08 23.74
CA THR A 662 -20.89 -37.47 23.59
C THR A 662 -22.42 -37.51 23.60
N ALA A 663 -23.03 -38.04 22.54
CA ALA A 663 -24.48 -38.21 22.40
C ALA A 663 -24.87 -39.69 22.20
N ASN A 664 -25.95 -40.12 22.84
CA ASN A 664 -26.48 -41.49 22.73
C ASN A 664 -27.62 -41.54 21.71
N TYR A 665 -27.37 -42.09 20.51
CA TYR A 665 -28.39 -42.22 19.46
C TYR A 665 -29.17 -43.56 19.57
N PRO A 666 -30.51 -43.56 19.46
CA PRO A 666 -31.32 -44.79 19.51
C PRO A 666 -31.44 -45.53 18.16
N PRO A 667 -31.81 -46.83 18.15
CA PRO A 667 -32.03 -47.63 16.94
C PRO A 667 -33.37 -47.34 16.22
N GLU A 668 -33.38 -47.60 14.91
CA GLU A 668 -34.37 -47.18 13.90
C GLU A 668 -35.84 -47.58 14.17
N THR A 669 -36.79 -46.68 13.86
CA THR A 669 -38.23 -46.99 13.71
C THR A 669 -38.83 -46.27 12.49
N PRO A 670 -39.73 -46.91 11.71
CA PRO A 670 -40.28 -46.30 10.50
C PRO A 670 -41.65 -45.61 10.70
N ASN A 671 -41.85 -44.56 9.89
CA ASN A 671 -43.09 -43.84 9.53
C ASN A 671 -43.65 -42.75 10.45
N LEU A 672 -43.55 -41.48 10.03
CA LEU A 672 -44.32 -40.35 10.58
C LEU A 672 -44.74 -39.32 9.50
N ARG A 673 -45.93 -38.73 9.67
CA ARG A 673 -46.68 -37.90 8.69
C ARG A 673 -46.27 -36.41 8.62
N LYS A 674 -45.31 -35.95 9.42
CA LYS A 674 -44.76 -34.57 9.45
C LYS A 674 -43.26 -34.61 9.74
N GLU A 675 -42.47 -33.83 9.02
CA GLU A 675 -41.00 -33.80 9.14
C GLU A 675 -40.55 -32.55 9.90
N LEU A 676 -39.78 -32.74 10.98
CA LEU A 676 -39.22 -31.64 11.78
C LEU A 676 -37.73 -31.45 11.45
N GLN A 677 -37.34 -30.26 11.01
CA GLN A 677 -35.93 -29.90 10.91
C GLN A 677 -35.48 -29.31 12.25
N VAL A 678 -34.71 -30.09 13.01
CA VAL A 678 -34.23 -29.78 14.36
C VAL A 678 -32.70 -29.89 14.44
N SER A 679 -32.09 -29.27 15.45
CA SER A 679 -30.68 -29.51 15.81
C SER A 679 -30.52 -30.89 16.45
N GLU A 680 -29.29 -31.38 16.51
CA GLU A 680 -28.96 -32.68 17.12
C GLU A 680 -29.40 -32.77 18.58
N LEU A 681 -29.12 -31.73 19.38
CA LEU A 681 -29.54 -31.66 20.78
C LEU A 681 -31.06 -31.67 20.93
N GLN A 682 -31.78 -30.96 20.04
CA GLN A 682 -33.24 -31.00 20.00
C GLN A 682 -33.77 -32.39 19.63
N ALA A 683 -33.10 -33.11 18.70
CA ALA A 683 -33.48 -34.46 18.32
C ALA A 683 -33.34 -35.44 19.50
N LEU A 684 -32.22 -35.41 20.22
CA LEU A 684 -31.99 -36.25 21.40
C LEU A 684 -33.07 -36.05 22.47
N VAL A 685 -33.44 -34.79 22.73
CA VAL A 685 -34.53 -34.46 23.66
C VAL A 685 -35.87 -35.00 23.18
N LEU A 686 -36.21 -34.82 21.90
CA LEU A 686 -37.49 -35.29 21.34
C LEU A 686 -37.60 -36.83 21.32
N LEU A 687 -36.50 -37.53 21.09
CA LEU A 687 -36.45 -38.99 21.05
C LEU A 687 -36.79 -39.64 22.40
N GLN A 688 -36.57 -38.94 23.52
CA GLN A 688 -36.96 -39.42 24.86
C GLN A 688 -38.47 -39.63 25.01
N PHE A 689 -39.29 -38.90 24.23
CA PHE A 689 -40.74 -38.98 24.29
C PHE A 689 -41.33 -40.12 23.44
N ASN A 690 -40.51 -40.88 22.70
CA ASN A 690 -40.97 -41.98 21.86
C ASN A 690 -41.33 -43.26 22.64
N GLN A 691 -40.82 -43.43 23.86
CA GLN A 691 -40.98 -44.66 24.66
C GLN A 691 -42.04 -44.56 25.77
N SER A 692 -42.57 -43.37 26.01
CA SER A 692 -43.51 -43.07 27.09
C SER A 692 -44.90 -42.79 26.51
N ASP A 693 -45.97 -43.35 27.12
CA ASP A 693 -47.40 -43.06 26.83
C ASP A 693 -47.77 -41.61 27.19
N ASN A 694 -47.08 -40.63 26.58
CA ASN A 694 -47.19 -39.20 26.84
C ASN A 694 -47.03 -38.80 28.33
N ALA A 695 -46.28 -39.58 29.10
CA ALA A 695 -46.01 -39.28 30.51
C ALA A 695 -45.11 -38.03 30.66
N PRO A 696 -45.30 -37.21 31.71
CA PRO A 696 -44.43 -36.08 31.97
C PRO A 696 -43.02 -36.53 32.36
N ILE A 697 -42.01 -36.00 31.66
CA ILE A 697 -40.59 -36.24 31.95
C ILE A 697 -40.01 -34.98 32.62
N THR A 698 -39.29 -35.13 33.73
CA THR A 698 -38.65 -34.01 34.43
C THR A 698 -37.35 -33.57 33.76
N TYR A 699 -36.93 -32.33 33.99
CA TYR A 699 -35.64 -31.81 33.54
C TYR A 699 -34.46 -32.72 33.94
N THR A 700 -34.42 -33.17 35.19
CA THR A 700 -33.37 -34.05 35.72
C THR A 700 -33.23 -35.34 34.92
N THR A 701 -34.36 -36.01 34.62
CA THR A 701 -34.36 -37.25 33.83
C THR A 701 -33.91 -37.02 32.39
N ILE A 702 -34.30 -35.89 31.78
CA ILE A 702 -33.81 -35.52 30.43
C ILE A 702 -32.30 -35.25 30.47
N ALA A 703 -31.79 -34.55 31.49
CA ALA A 703 -30.37 -34.26 31.63
C ALA A 703 -29.53 -35.53 31.79
N GLU A 704 -29.97 -36.46 32.65
CA GLU A 704 -29.30 -37.75 32.87
C GLU A 704 -29.32 -38.63 31.62
N ASN A 705 -30.45 -38.72 30.92
CA ASN A 705 -30.59 -39.59 29.75
C ASN A 705 -29.86 -39.05 28.51
N THR A 706 -29.75 -37.74 28.36
CA THR A 706 -29.16 -37.10 27.17
C THR A 706 -27.70 -36.69 27.34
N GLY A 707 -27.23 -36.47 28.57
CA GLY A 707 -25.85 -36.07 28.86
C GLY A 707 -25.48 -34.65 28.38
N ILE A 708 -26.46 -33.80 28.08
CA ILE A 708 -26.25 -32.45 27.56
C ILE A 708 -25.90 -31.48 28.70
N GLU A 709 -24.93 -30.59 28.48
CA GLU A 709 -24.54 -29.55 29.43
C GLU A 709 -25.74 -28.66 29.84
N GLU A 710 -25.83 -28.32 31.14
CA GLU A 710 -26.98 -27.64 31.76
C GLU A 710 -27.45 -26.39 30.98
N LYS A 711 -26.51 -25.52 30.61
CA LYS A 711 -26.75 -24.27 29.89
C LYS A 711 -27.35 -24.51 28.51
N GLU A 712 -26.83 -25.49 27.79
CA GLU A 712 -27.27 -25.82 26.43
C GLU A 712 -28.58 -26.60 26.44
N LEU A 713 -28.81 -27.45 27.45
CA LEU A 713 -30.05 -28.19 27.64
C LEU A 713 -31.23 -27.26 27.95
N LYS A 714 -31.06 -26.29 28.87
CA LYS A 714 -32.10 -25.29 29.18
C LYS A 714 -32.49 -24.50 27.93
N ARG A 715 -31.49 -24.08 27.15
CA ARG A 715 -31.67 -23.33 25.89
C ARG A 715 -32.40 -24.16 24.83
N THR A 716 -32.04 -25.45 24.70
CA THR A 716 -32.66 -26.43 23.81
C THR A 716 -34.12 -26.69 24.18
N LEU A 717 -34.42 -26.92 25.45
CA LEU A 717 -35.79 -27.14 25.93
C LEU A 717 -36.69 -25.91 25.74
N LEU A 718 -36.16 -24.70 25.98
CA LEU A 718 -36.90 -23.45 25.72
C LEU A 718 -37.30 -23.32 24.25
N SER A 719 -36.40 -23.67 23.33
CA SER A 719 -36.70 -23.59 21.89
C SER A 719 -37.82 -24.55 21.44
N LEU A 720 -38.02 -25.66 22.14
CA LEU A 720 -39.06 -26.66 21.86
C LEU A 720 -40.40 -26.36 22.58
N ALA A 721 -40.36 -25.67 23.72
CA ALA A 721 -41.52 -25.43 24.58
C ALA A 721 -42.10 -24.00 24.53
N ALA A 722 -41.28 -22.97 24.26
CA ALA A 722 -41.68 -21.56 24.40
C ALA A 722 -42.09 -20.87 23.09
N GLY A 723 -41.91 -21.50 21.93
CA GLY A 723 -42.19 -20.89 20.61
C GLY A 723 -43.64 -20.42 20.43
N LYS A 724 -43.88 -19.22 19.89
CA LYS A 724 -45.24 -18.76 19.54
C LYS A 724 -45.73 -19.53 18.31
N GLY A 725 -46.74 -20.38 18.47
CA GLY A 725 -47.34 -21.17 17.36
C GLY A 725 -46.52 -22.37 16.89
N GLN A 726 -45.38 -22.68 17.52
CA GLN A 726 -44.52 -23.82 17.20
C GLN A 726 -44.07 -24.53 18.49
N ARG A 727 -45.01 -25.06 19.28
CA ARG A 727 -44.71 -25.76 20.55
C ARG A 727 -44.90 -27.26 20.38
N VAL A 728 -43.79 -28.01 20.42
CA VAL A 728 -43.83 -29.48 20.36
C VAL A 728 -43.85 -30.06 21.76
N LEU A 729 -43.33 -29.34 22.74
CA LEU A 729 -43.39 -29.71 24.15
C LEU A 729 -44.28 -28.70 24.92
N LYS A 730 -45.09 -29.21 25.86
CA LYS A 730 -45.79 -28.44 26.88
C LYS A 730 -44.97 -28.50 28.17
N LYS A 731 -44.66 -27.34 28.75
CA LYS A 731 -43.91 -27.21 30.01
C LYS A 731 -44.85 -26.90 31.17
N THR A 732 -44.65 -27.57 32.30
CA THR A 732 -45.35 -27.34 33.56
C THR A 732 -44.31 -27.02 34.65
N PRO A 733 -44.32 -25.83 35.27
CA PRO A 733 -45.18 -24.67 35.03
C PRO A 733 -44.82 -23.91 33.74
N GLY A 734 -45.79 -23.18 33.15
CA GLY A 734 -45.66 -22.53 31.83
C GLY A 734 -44.84 -21.23 31.78
N ASN A 735 -43.91 -21.01 32.70
CA ASN A 735 -43.00 -19.84 32.72
C ASN A 735 -41.80 -20.00 31.76
N LEU A 736 -40.99 -18.94 31.58
CA LEU A 736 -39.81 -18.93 30.70
C LEU A 736 -38.54 -19.49 31.35
N GLU A 737 -38.58 -19.84 32.64
CA GLU A 737 -37.43 -20.37 33.40
C GLU A 737 -37.44 -21.90 33.41
N ILE A 738 -36.27 -22.53 33.50
CA ILE A 738 -36.13 -23.99 33.57
C ILE A 738 -35.37 -24.37 34.83
N GLU A 739 -36.11 -24.99 35.75
CA GLU A 739 -35.65 -25.55 37.02
C GLU A 739 -35.69 -27.08 36.99
N ASN A 740 -35.03 -27.70 37.96
CA ASN A 740 -34.82 -29.15 38.02
C ASN A 740 -36.11 -29.97 38.15
N ASP A 741 -37.16 -29.41 38.75
CA ASP A 741 -38.47 -30.03 38.97
C ASP A 741 -39.46 -29.81 37.82
N HIS A 742 -39.11 -28.99 36.82
CA HIS A 742 -39.99 -28.69 35.70
C HIS A 742 -40.23 -29.92 34.82
N GLN A 743 -41.49 -30.13 34.44
CA GLN A 743 -41.94 -31.26 33.65
C GLN A 743 -42.27 -30.86 32.21
N PHE A 744 -41.94 -31.75 31.28
CA PHE A 744 -42.19 -31.61 29.85
C PHE A 744 -43.06 -32.77 29.35
N VAL A 745 -44.06 -32.46 28.52
CA VAL A 745 -44.99 -33.41 27.91
C VAL A 745 -45.09 -33.15 26.41
N PHE A 746 -45.26 -34.19 25.58
CA PHE A 746 -45.44 -34.02 24.15
C PHE A 746 -46.80 -33.38 23.82
N ASN A 747 -46.78 -32.35 22.96
CA ASN A 747 -47.98 -31.60 22.58
C ASN A 747 -48.77 -32.31 21.46
N THR A 748 -49.79 -33.06 21.84
CA THR A 748 -50.69 -33.76 20.91
C THR A 748 -51.60 -32.83 20.09
N GLU A 749 -51.76 -31.57 20.50
CA GLU A 749 -52.58 -30.55 19.80
C GLU A 749 -51.75 -29.73 18.79
N PHE A 750 -50.54 -30.18 18.47
CA PHE A 750 -49.66 -29.46 17.55
C PHE A 750 -50.21 -29.48 16.11
N HIS A 751 -50.58 -28.31 15.61
CA HIS A 751 -51.07 -28.11 14.25
C HIS A 751 -50.23 -27.05 13.51
N HIS A 752 -49.66 -27.43 12.36
CA HIS A 752 -48.87 -26.54 11.50
C HIS A 752 -49.21 -26.74 10.03
N ARG A 753 -49.32 -25.62 9.28
CA ARG A 753 -49.75 -25.61 7.87
C ARG A 753 -48.77 -26.34 6.94
N LEU A 754 -47.46 -26.28 7.24
CA LEU A 754 -46.41 -26.95 6.46
C LEU A 754 -46.23 -28.42 6.86
N THR A 755 -45.80 -29.26 5.91
CA THR A 755 -45.42 -30.67 6.12
C THR A 755 -43.98 -30.83 6.59
N ARG A 756 -43.08 -29.93 6.15
CA ARG A 756 -41.73 -29.73 6.66
C ARG A 756 -41.69 -28.50 7.55
N ILE A 757 -41.36 -28.67 8.82
CA ILE A 757 -41.42 -27.61 9.83
C ILE A 757 -40.00 -27.39 10.34
N LYS A 758 -39.45 -26.21 10.04
CA LYS A 758 -38.16 -25.79 10.56
C LYS A 758 -38.36 -25.20 11.94
N PHE A 759 -37.91 -25.92 12.97
CA PHE A 759 -37.88 -25.38 14.32
C PHE A 759 -36.79 -24.32 14.40
N ASN A 760 -37.01 -23.34 15.26
CA ASN A 760 -36.01 -22.34 15.54
C ASN A 760 -34.85 -23.06 16.24
N GLN A 761 -33.88 -23.50 15.46
CA GLN A 761 -32.59 -23.96 15.97
C GLN A 761 -32.11 -22.85 16.87
N VAL A 762 -31.76 -23.17 18.12
CA VAL A 762 -31.25 -22.13 18.98
C VAL A 762 -30.12 -21.45 18.23
N GLN A 763 -30.29 -20.15 17.95
CA GLN A 763 -29.28 -19.42 17.22
C GLN A 763 -27.98 -19.61 18.00
N LEU A 764 -26.97 -20.16 17.34
CA LEU A 764 -25.58 -20.14 17.80
C LEU A 764 -25.09 -18.68 17.73
N LYS A 765 -25.77 -17.79 18.47
CA LYS A 765 -25.23 -16.49 18.82
C LYS A 765 -23.98 -16.79 19.62
N GLU A 766 -22.87 -16.26 19.12
CA GLU A 766 -21.58 -16.34 19.80
C GLU A 766 -21.75 -15.90 21.25
N THR A 767 -21.27 -16.72 22.17
CA THR A 767 -21.22 -16.35 23.59
C THR A 767 -20.02 -15.45 23.83
N GLU A 768 -20.07 -14.59 24.84
CA GLU A 768 -18.92 -13.74 25.21
C GLU A 768 -17.66 -14.58 25.52
N GLN A 769 -17.84 -15.78 26.10
CA GLN A 769 -16.78 -16.75 26.35
C GLN A 769 -16.11 -17.23 25.05
N GLU A 770 -16.90 -17.54 24.03
CA GLU A 770 -16.38 -17.92 22.72
C GLU A 770 -15.66 -16.76 22.00
N GLN A 771 -16.12 -15.52 22.19
CA GLN A 771 -15.51 -14.33 21.61
C GLN A 771 -14.11 -14.12 22.21
N VAL A 772 -14.00 -14.12 23.54
CA VAL A 772 -12.72 -13.98 24.25
C VAL A 772 -11.76 -15.09 23.88
N ALA A 773 -12.22 -16.35 23.84
CA ALA A 773 -11.40 -17.49 23.44
C ALA A 773 -10.87 -17.38 22.00
N THR A 774 -11.62 -16.73 21.10
CA THR A 774 -11.17 -16.48 19.72
C THR A 774 -10.06 -15.42 19.70
N GLU A 775 -10.21 -14.33 20.46
CA GLU A 775 -9.19 -13.29 20.59
C GLU A 775 -7.89 -13.82 21.23
N GLU A 776 -7.98 -14.59 22.31
CA GLU A 776 -6.84 -15.19 23.00
C GLU A 776 -6.04 -16.13 22.08
N ARG A 777 -6.74 -16.93 21.25
CA ARG A 777 -6.09 -17.80 20.27
C ARG A 777 -5.30 -17.00 19.23
N VAL A 778 -5.90 -15.94 18.67
CA VAL A 778 -5.19 -15.08 17.72
C VAL A 778 -3.95 -14.48 18.36
N PHE A 779 -4.03 -14.08 19.62
CA PHE A 779 -2.87 -13.56 20.34
C PHE A 779 -1.75 -14.60 20.50
N ALA A 780 -2.09 -15.85 20.85
CA ALA A 780 -1.12 -16.93 20.91
C ALA A 780 -0.47 -17.21 19.53
N ASP A 781 -1.27 -17.21 18.46
CA ASP A 781 -0.80 -17.41 17.10
C ASP A 781 0.16 -16.28 16.65
N ARG A 782 -0.12 -15.02 17.06
CA ARG A 782 0.78 -13.88 16.80
C ARG A 782 2.17 -14.12 17.37
N VAL A 783 2.29 -14.64 18.59
CA VAL A 783 3.59 -14.93 19.22
C VAL A 783 4.37 -15.96 18.39
N ALA A 784 3.72 -17.06 18.02
CA ALA A 784 4.35 -18.09 17.19
C ALA A 784 4.75 -17.56 15.80
N HIS A 785 3.92 -16.69 15.20
CA HIS A 785 4.21 -16.04 13.90
C HIS A 785 5.41 -15.11 13.99
N VAL A 786 5.53 -14.32 15.06
CA VAL A 786 6.67 -13.44 15.32
C VAL A 786 7.96 -14.27 15.44
N ASP A 787 7.93 -15.34 16.24
CA ASP A 787 9.06 -16.25 16.40
C ASP A 787 9.48 -16.86 15.06
N CYS A 788 8.52 -17.38 14.28
CA CYS A 788 8.79 -17.93 12.96
C CYS A 788 9.36 -16.90 11.98
N CYS A 789 8.87 -15.66 12.02
CA CYS A 789 9.35 -14.56 11.18
C CYS A 789 10.79 -14.18 11.53
N ILE A 790 11.10 -14.01 12.82
CA ILE A 790 12.45 -13.72 13.31
C ILE A 790 13.40 -14.85 12.91
N VAL A 791 13.01 -16.12 13.12
CA VAL A 791 13.83 -17.27 12.72
C VAL A 791 14.11 -17.26 11.21
N ARG A 792 13.12 -16.94 10.38
CA ARG A 792 13.29 -16.84 8.92
C ARG A 792 14.27 -15.73 8.54
N ILE A 793 14.12 -14.53 9.10
CA ILE A 793 15.01 -13.38 8.83
C ILE A 793 16.44 -13.70 9.28
N MET A 794 16.59 -14.18 10.51
CA MET A 794 17.89 -14.53 11.09
C MET A 794 18.58 -15.67 10.34
N LYS A 795 17.82 -16.66 9.85
CA LYS A 795 18.37 -17.76 9.05
C LYS A 795 18.97 -17.28 7.72
N THR A 796 18.32 -16.29 7.10
CA THR A 796 18.73 -15.69 5.83
C THR A 796 19.90 -14.71 6.00
N ARG A 797 19.79 -13.78 6.94
CA ARG A 797 20.76 -12.67 7.09
C ARG A 797 21.97 -13.02 7.96
N LYS A 798 21.87 -14.04 8.83
CA LYS A 798 22.85 -14.47 9.85
C LYS A 798 23.16 -13.44 10.93
N THR A 799 23.35 -12.18 10.55
CA THR A 799 23.62 -11.03 11.42
C THR A 799 22.80 -9.84 10.93
N ILE A 800 22.12 -9.16 11.85
CA ILE A 800 21.33 -7.96 11.56
C ILE A 800 21.28 -7.09 12.81
N ASP A 801 21.29 -5.77 12.62
CA ASP A 801 21.10 -4.82 13.71
C ASP A 801 19.68 -4.92 14.28
N HIS A 802 19.51 -4.66 15.59
CA HIS A 802 18.21 -4.83 16.26
C HIS A 802 17.10 -3.95 15.65
N ASN A 803 17.38 -2.68 15.34
CA ASN A 803 16.39 -1.78 14.76
C ASN A 803 16.05 -2.18 13.32
N SER A 804 17.05 -2.71 12.60
CA SER A 804 16.86 -3.26 11.25
C SER A 804 16.03 -4.55 11.27
N LEU A 805 16.25 -5.42 12.27
CA LEU A 805 15.45 -6.63 12.49
C LEU A 805 13.99 -6.27 12.80
N LEU A 806 13.75 -5.35 13.74
CA LEU A 806 12.40 -4.88 14.04
C LEU A 806 11.73 -4.33 12.78
N SER A 807 12.43 -3.50 12.00
CA SER A 807 11.90 -2.95 10.74
C SER A 807 11.55 -4.03 9.71
N GLU A 808 12.35 -5.10 9.60
CA GLU A 808 12.10 -6.21 8.67
C GLU A 808 10.95 -7.11 9.17
N VAL A 809 10.82 -7.31 10.48
CA VAL A 809 9.68 -8.00 11.10
C VAL A 809 8.40 -7.20 10.90
N TYR A 810 8.40 -5.88 11.13
CA TYR A 810 7.24 -5.01 10.87
C TYR A 810 6.79 -5.06 9.41
N LYS A 811 7.71 -5.19 8.45
CA LYS A 811 7.38 -5.33 7.02
C LYS A 811 6.76 -6.67 6.66
N GLN A 812 7.09 -7.75 7.39
CA GLN A 812 6.63 -9.11 7.06
C GLN A 812 5.35 -9.52 7.80
N LEU A 813 5.07 -8.93 8.96
CA LEU A 813 3.87 -9.23 9.74
C LEU A 813 2.68 -8.38 9.27
N GLN A 814 1.48 -8.99 9.24
CA GLN A 814 0.22 -8.33 8.84
C GLN A 814 -0.58 -7.82 10.06
N PHE A 815 0.08 -7.63 11.21
CA PHE A 815 -0.55 -7.17 12.46
C PHE A 815 0.43 -6.33 13.31
N PRO A 816 -0.07 -5.46 14.21
CA PRO A 816 0.78 -4.56 14.99
C PRO A 816 1.41 -5.24 16.22
N LEU A 817 2.72 -5.04 16.43
CA LEU A 817 3.51 -5.62 17.53
C LEU A 817 3.28 -4.95 18.92
N LYS A 818 2.57 -3.81 18.98
CA LYS A 818 2.45 -2.99 20.21
C LYS A 818 1.86 -3.74 21.41
N GLY A 819 1.00 -4.73 21.20
CA GLY A 819 0.39 -5.54 22.26
C GLY A 819 1.22 -6.75 22.72
N ILE A 820 2.25 -7.15 21.96
CA ILE A 820 3.10 -8.31 22.28
C ILE A 820 4.28 -7.87 23.15
N LEU A 821 4.80 -6.67 22.90
CA LEU A 821 5.90 -6.07 23.66
C LEU A 821 5.49 -5.56 25.05
N SER A 822 4.18 -5.44 25.34
CA SER A 822 3.65 -4.93 26.61
C SER A 822 3.29 -6.01 27.62
N LEU A 823 3.27 -7.29 27.23
CA LEU A 823 3.10 -8.39 28.17
C LEU A 823 4.41 -8.66 28.93
N PRO A 824 4.35 -9.11 30.19
CA PRO A 824 5.48 -9.73 30.84
C PRO A 824 5.74 -11.09 30.17
N ILE A 825 6.31 -11.06 28.97
CA ILE A 825 7.01 -12.20 28.40
C ILE A 825 8.03 -12.60 29.45
N ASN A 826 7.99 -13.85 29.91
CA ASN A 826 8.85 -14.41 30.95
C ASN A 826 10.24 -13.73 30.92
N LYS A 827 10.52 -12.95 31.98
CA LYS A 827 11.71 -12.10 32.14
C LYS A 827 13.05 -12.86 32.13
N SER A 828 13.04 -14.15 31.83
CA SER A 828 14.23 -15.00 31.67
C SER A 828 14.87 -14.90 30.28
N THR A 829 14.17 -14.40 29.25
CA THR A 829 14.70 -14.43 27.87
C THR A 829 15.31 -13.11 27.40
N TYR A 830 15.05 -12.00 28.09
CA TYR A 830 15.60 -10.69 27.74
C TYR A 830 15.94 -9.85 28.97
N HIS A 831 17.12 -10.10 29.55
CA HIS A 831 17.82 -9.07 30.32
C HIS A 831 18.95 -8.49 29.44
N CYS A 832 18.69 -7.35 28.82
CA CYS A 832 19.75 -6.40 28.51
C CYS A 832 19.18 -4.99 28.70
N SER A 833 19.18 -4.54 29.95
CA SER A 833 18.99 -3.14 30.30
C SER A 833 20.26 -2.37 29.95
N LEU A 834 20.12 -1.48 28.97
CA LEU A 834 20.94 -0.31 28.64
C LEU A 834 22.02 0.09 29.67
N GLN A 835 23.29 -0.07 29.31
CA GLN A 835 24.29 0.99 29.28
C GLN A 835 25.58 0.48 28.63
N SER A 836 26.05 1.18 27.60
CA SER A 836 27.43 1.22 27.06
C SER A 836 28.30 -0.05 27.13
N SER A 837 28.70 -0.52 25.94
CA SER A 837 29.85 -1.41 25.68
C SER A 837 29.64 -2.91 25.95
N TYR A 838 28.82 -3.59 25.13
CA TYR A 838 28.65 -5.04 25.24
C TYR A 838 29.55 -5.83 24.27
N PRO A 839 30.09 -6.99 24.70
CA PRO A 839 30.87 -7.89 23.86
C PRO A 839 29.97 -8.61 22.84
N THR A 840 30.39 -8.63 21.58
CA THR A 840 29.74 -9.37 20.50
C THR A 840 29.91 -10.88 20.74
N VAL A 841 28.80 -11.61 20.88
CA VAL A 841 28.79 -13.07 21.04
C VAL A 841 28.35 -13.71 19.72
N TYR A 842 29.19 -14.58 19.16
CA TYR A 842 28.86 -15.36 17.97
C TYR A 842 28.20 -16.68 18.36
N PHE A 843 26.98 -16.94 17.89
CA PHE A 843 26.31 -18.22 18.09
C PHE A 843 26.49 -19.13 16.86
N ARG A 844 27.07 -20.31 17.06
CA ARG A 844 26.98 -21.41 16.12
C ARG A 844 25.85 -22.34 16.59
N ILE A 845 24.68 -22.22 15.99
CA ILE A 845 23.53 -23.08 16.30
C ILE A 845 23.87 -24.51 15.85
N ARG A 846 24.08 -25.41 16.81
CA ARG A 846 24.14 -26.87 16.60
C ARG A 846 22.89 -27.47 17.22
N PHE A 847 22.18 -28.30 16.47
CA PHE A 847 20.99 -29.00 16.94
C PHE A 847 21.38 -30.06 17.98
N TYR A 848 20.69 -30.08 19.13
CA TYR A 848 20.83 -31.16 20.10
C TYR A 848 19.58 -32.04 20.06
N LEU A 849 19.77 -33.31 19.69
CA LEU A 849 18.70 -34.32 19.66
C LEU A 849 18.47 -34.85 21.09
N PRO A 850 17.21 -34.99 21.54
CA PRO A 850 16.90 -35.75 22.75
C PRO A 850 17.42 -37.18 22.61
N ILE A 851 18.07 -37.72 23.65
CA ILE A 851 18.80 -39.00 23.59
C ILE A 851 17.88 -40.19 23.24
N HIS A 852 16.59 -40.11 23.60
CA HIS A 852 15.59 -41.13 23.23
C HIS A 852 15.30 -41.20 21.72
N CYS A 853 15.78 -40.22 20.94
CA CYS A 853 15.63 -40.18 19.48
C CYS A 853 16.87 -40.71 18.74
N ILE A 854 17.99 -40.97 19.42
CA ILE A 854 19.23 -41.41 18.76
C ILE A 854 19.26 -42.94 18.73
N ASN A 855 18.61 -43.53 17.72
CA ASN A 855 18.61 -44.99 17.51
C ASN A 855 19.73 -45.47 16.56
N GLU A 856 20.39 -44.54 15.85
CA GLU A 856 21.41 -44.86 14.87
C GLU A 856 22.80 -44.99 15.54
N ARG A 857 23.45 -46.14 15.34
CA ARG A 857 24.72 -46.51 16.01
C ARG A 857 25.86 -45.53 15.73
N ALA A 858 26.02 -45.07 14.49
CA ALA A 858 27.06 -44.11 14.13
C ALA A 858 26.90 -42.78 14.88
N THR A 859 25.65 -42.35 15.05
CA THR A 859 25.31 -41.11 15.75
C THR A 859 25.50 -41.24 17.26
N GLN A 860 25.19 -42.41 17.85
CA GLN A 860 25.49 -42.72 19.25
C GLN A 860 27.00 -42.67 19.53
N HIS A 861 27.82 -43.29 18.67
CA HIS A 861 29.27 -43.31 18.82
C HIS A 861 29.88 -41.90 18.77
N ILE A 862 29.47 -41.07 17.81
CA ILE A 862 29.94 -39.67 17.69
C ILE A 862 29.55 -38.86 18.95
N TYR A 863 28.34 -39.10 19.47
CA TYR A 863 27.86 -38.42 20.67
C TYR A 863 28.63 -38.86 21.94
N TYR A 864 28.93 -40.16 22.07
CA TYR A 864 29.80 -40.70 23.11
C TYR A 864 31.17 -40.01 23.12
N LEU A 865 31.85 -39.94 21.97
CA LEU A 865 33.17 -39.31 21.85
C LEU A 865 33.15 -37.84 22.30
N GLN A 866 32.09 -37.12 21.95
CA GLN A 866 31.91 -35.73 22.36
C GLN A 866 31.71 -35.59 23.88
N LEU A 867 30.87 -36.42 24.50
CA LEU A 867 30.63 -36.39 25.93
C LEU A 867 31.87 -36.80 26.74
N ARG A 868 32.62 -37.81 26.28
CA ARG A 868 33.90 -38.21 26.89
C ARG A 868 34.89 -37.05 26.88
N LYS A 869 35.02 -36.35 25.75
CA LYS A 869 35.89 -35.18 25.65
C LYS A 869 35.47 -34.07 26.61
N ASN A 870 34.17 -33.81 26.73
CA ASN A 870 33.65 -32.80 27.66
C ASN A 870 33.95 -33.18 29.12
N HIS A 871 33.76 -34.44 29.47
CA HIS A 871 34.00 -34.97 30.81
C HIS A 871 35.43 -34.72 31.29
N VAL A 872 36.43 -35.03 30.46
CA VAL A 872 37.86 -34.87 30.81
C VAL A 872 38.32 -33.41 30.73
N ALA A 873 37.85 -32.64 29.75
CA ALA A 873 38.37 -31.31 29.45
C ALA A 873 37.85 -30.19 30.37
N TYR A 874 36.61 -30.27 30.85
CA TYR A 874 35.94 -29.13 31.50
C TYR A 874 35.91 -29.16 33.04
N GLU A 875 36.58 -30.11 33.68
CA GLU A 875 36.78 -30.17 35.14
C GLU A 875 35.48 -30.04 35.98
N LEU A 876 34.36 -30.56 35.46
CA LEU A 876 33.04 -30.50 36.09
C LEU A 876 32.97 -31.45 37.27
N PHE A 877 32.48 -30.98 38.44
CA PHE A 877 32.47 -31.72 39.70
C PHE A 877 31.33 -32.75 39.75
N CYS A 878 31.64 -33.99 40.12
CA CYS A 878 30.68 -35.07 40.34
C CYS A 878 31.07 -35.94 41.52
N ASP A 879 30.15 -36.80 41.96
CA ASP A 879 30.43 -37.81 42.98
C ASP A 879 31.57 -38.74 42.52
N PRO A 880 32.56 -39.06 43.38
CA PRO A 880 33.69 -39.95 43.06
C PRO A 880 33.27 -41.27 42.39
N ASN A 881 32.16 -41.87 42.83
CA ASN A 881 31.66 -43.13 42.28
C ASN A 881 31.22 -43.00 40.81
N VAL A 882 30.66 -41.86 40.44
CA VAL A 882 30.27 -41.58 39.05
C VAL A 882 31.50 -41.48 38.15
N TYR A 883 32.59 -40.86 38.62
CA TYR A 883 33.84 -40.83 37.86
C TYR A 883 34.38 -42.24 37.61
N PHE A 884 34.38 -43.11 38.63
CA PHE A 884 34.84 -44.50 38.47
C PHE A 884 34.00 -45.28 37.46
N GLN A 885 32.67 -45.09 37.47
CA GLN A 885 31.76 -45.74 36.52
C GLN A 885 31.94 -45.22 35.09
N LEU A 886 32.05 -43.90 34.90
CA LEU A 886 32.27 -43.30 33.57
C LEU A 886 33.61 -43.75 32.98
N ALA A 887 34.67 -43.79 33.79
CA ALA A 887 35.97 -44.30 33.37
C ALA A 887 35.91 -45.78 33.00
N ALA A 888 35.21 -46.62 33.79
CA ALA A 888 35.02 -48.03 33.50
C ALA A 888 34.26 -48.28 32.18
N PHE A 889 33.17 -47.53 31.92
CA PHE A 889 32.44 -47.63 30.65
C PHE A 889 33.29 -47.18 29.46
N ALA A 890 34.09 -46.12 29.62
CA ALA A 890 34.97 -45.65 28.56
C ALA A 890 36.12 -46.63 28.27
N LEU A 891 36.68 -47.27 29.30
CA LEU A 891 37.68 -48.33 29.15
C LEU A 891 37.09 -49.56 28.45
N GLN A 892 35.88 -50.00 28.84
CA GLN A 892 35.19 -51.12 28.18
C GLN A 892 34.87 -50.81 26.71
N ALA A 893 34.51 -49.57 26.38
CA ALA A 893 34.24 -49.16 25.01
C ALA A 893 35.51 -49.14 24.13
N GLU A 894 36.65 -48.73 24.68
CA GLU A 894 37.86 -48.47 23.90
C GLU A 894 38.90 -49.59 23.91
N LEU A 895 39.01 -50.29 25.03
CA LEU A 895 40.01 -51.33 25.28
C LEU A 895 39.41 -52.72 25.47
N GLY A 896 38.08 -52.83 25.61
CA GLY A 896 37.40 -54.09 25.88
C GLY A 896 37.57 -54.55 27.33
N ASP A 897 37.36 -55.85 27.59
CA ASP A 897 37.31 -56.39 28.94
C ASP A 897 38.57 -56.12 29.79
N ALA A 898 38.35 -55.86 31.08
CA ALA A 898 39.42 -55.72 32.06
C ALA A 898 40.34 -56.97 32.13
N PRO A 899 41.64 -56.81 32.44
CA PRO A 899 42.57 -57.93 32.59
C PRO A 899 42.13 -58.84 33.73
N LYS A 900 42.26 -60.16 33.55
CA LYS A 900 41.78 -61.18 34.51
C LYS A 900 42.42 -61.09 35.90
N CYS A 901 43.62 -60.52 36.00
CA CYS A 901 44.32 -60.26 37.26
C CYS A 901 45.02 -58.90 37.15
N PHE A 902 44.78 -58.00 38.11
CA PHE A 902 45.47 -56.71 38.21
C PHE A 902 46.09 -56.55 39.59
N ASN A 903 47.40 -56.27 39.65
CA ASN A 903 48.09 -55.92 40.88
C ASN A 903 48.36 -54.40 40.88
N PRO A 904 47.73 -53.64 41.79
CA PRO A 904 47.86 -52.18 41.83
C PRO A 904 49.28 -51.68 42.19
N GLU A 905 50.18 -52.54 42.66
CA GLU A 905 51.58 -52.21 43.00
C GLU A 905 52.59 -52.49 41.87
N SER A 906 52.15 -52.95 40.69
CA SER A 906 53.06 -53.28 39.56
C SER A 906 53.32 -52.07 38.64
N GLU A 907 54.56 -51.93 38.11
CA GLU A 907 55.00 -50.79 37.26
C GLU A 907 54.27 -50.67 35.90
N THR A 908 53.45 -51.66 35.51
CA THR A 908 52.64 -51.59 34.28
C THR A 908 51.29 -50.91 34.56
N SER A 909 51.15 -49.66 34.12
CA SER A 909 49.92 -48.87 34.28
C SER A 909 48.74 -49.49 33.53
N TYR A 910 47.72 -49.96 34.27
CA TYR A 910 46.48 -50.53 33.74
C TYR A 910 45.73 -49.60 32.76
N PHE A 911 45.73 -48.31 33.04
CA PHE A 911 45.36 -47.23 32.11
C PHE A 911 45.99 -45.92 32.62
N LEU A 912 46.00 -44.87 31.80
CA LEU A 912 46.47 -43.55 32.20
C LEU A 912 45.30 -42.73 32.79
N PRO A 913 45.29 -42.40 34.10
CA PRO A 913 44.18 -41.68 34.72
C PRO A 913 43.87 -40.33 34.06
N GLU A 914 44.90 -39.65 33.53
CA GLU A 914 44.78 -38.35 32.86
C GLU A 914 43.92 -38.36 31.58
N LEU A 915 43.69 -39.52 30.97
CA LEU A 915 42.89 -39.68 29.76
C LEU A 915 41.41 -40.01 30.03
N TYR A 916 41.07 -40.38 31.26
CA TYR A 916 39.73 -40.84 31.64
C TYR A 916 39.12 -40.04 32.79
N TYR A 917 39.94 -39.30 33.55
CA TYR A 917 39.51 -38.45 34.66
C TYR A 917 39.86 -36.97 34.45
N PRO A 918 39.10 -36.04 35.04
CA PRO A 918 39.48 -34.62 35.05
C PRO A 918 40.75 -34.36 35.86
N LYS A 919 41.60 -33.44 35.39
CA LYS A 919 42.91 -33.13 35.99
C LYS A 919 42.86 -32.77 37.48
N LYS A 920 41.83 -32.07 37.93
CA LYS A 920 41.64 -31.73 39.36
C LYS A 920 41.40 -32.96 40.23
N PHE A 921 40.64 -33.93 39.73
CA PHE A 921 40.32 -35.16 40.46
C PHE A 921 41.55 -36.09 40.54
N VAL A 922 42.32 -36.20 39.46
CA VAL A 922 43.59 -36.95 39.45
C VAL A 922 44.60 -36.37 40.46
N LYS A 923 44.61 -35.04 40.67
CA LYS A 923 45.49 -34.39 41.65
C LYS A 923 45.05 -34.57 43.11
N SER A 924 43.78 -34.91 43.36
CA SER A 924 43.22 -35.04 44.71
C SER A 924 43.18 -36.48 45.24
N CYS A 925 43.44 -37.48 44.38
CA CYS A 925 43.34 -38.90 44.72
C CYS A 925 44.66 -39.62 44.48
N ASP A 926 44.94 -40.67 45.25
CA ASP A 926 46.12 -41.50 45.02
C ASP A 926 45.96 -42.31 43.72
N SER A 927 47.04 -42.39 42.95
CA SER A 927 47.11 -43.12 41.67
C SER A 927 46.80 -44.62 41.83
N VAL A 928 47.18 -45.21 42.96
CA VAL A 928 46.94 -46.62 43.29
C VAL A 928 45.46 -46.89 43.57
N GLU A 929 44.81 -46.00 44.33
CA GLU A 929 43.37 -46.07 44.62
C GLU A 929 42.53 -45.87 43.34
N LEU A 930 42.89 -44.89 42.51
CA LEU A 930 42.21 -44.64 41.23
C LEU A 930 42.23 -45.89 40.35
N ALA A 931 43.38 -46.55 40.22
CA ALA A 931 43.50 -47.77 39.41
C ALA A 931 42.68 -48.94 39.99
N TYR A 932 42.70 -49.13 41.31
CA TYR A 932 41.98 -50.20 42.00
C TYR A 932 40.45 -50.07 41.88
N TYR A 933 39.88 -48.90 42.19
CA TYR A 933 38.43 -48.71 42.12
C TYR A 933 37.93 -48.74 40.67
N THR A 934 38.67 -48.17 39.72
CA THR A 934 38.32 -48.28 38.29
C THR A 934 38.34 -49.73 37.82
N TYR A 935 39.31 -50.53 38.29
CA TYR A 935 39.40 -51.95 37.96
C TYR A 935 38.18 -52.74 38.46
N ILE A 936 37.73 -52.50 39.70
CA ILE A 936 36.52 -53.15 40.25
C ILE A 936 35.32 -52.88 39.32
N HIS A 937 35.07 -51.62 38.97
CA HIS A 937 33.96 -51.27 38.10
C HIS A 937 34.12 -51.79 36.67
N HIS A 938 35.33 -51.80 36.11
CA HIS A 938 35.58 -52.31 34.77
C HIS A 938 35.47 -53.85 34.70
N SER A 939 35.95 -54.57 35.72
CA SER A 939 35.83 -56.04 35.79
C SER A 939 34.36 -56.50 35.89
N ALA A 940 33.48 -55.68 36.47
CA ALA A 940 32.04 -55.94 36.53
C ALA A 940 31.35 -55.82 35.15
N LEU A 941 32.01 -55.25 34.14
CA LEU A 941 31.49 -55.07 32.77
C LEU A 941 31.92 -56.18 31.81
N HIS A 942 32.49 -57.29 32.32
CA HIS A 942 32.98 -58.39 31.50
C HIS A 942 31.94 -58.91 30.49
N ASN A 943 32.35 -59.10 29.23
CA ASN A 943 31.51 -59.44 28.07
C ASN A 943 30.51 -58.36 27.63
N THR A 944 30.62 -57.12 28.10
CA THR A 944 29.79 -56.02 27.59
C THR A 944 30.30 -55.55 26.23
N VAL A 945 29.43 -55.58 25.22
CA VAL A 945 29.77 -55.17 23.85
C VAL A 945 29.97 -53.65 23.79
N THR A 946 30.93 -53.16 22.99
CA THR A 946 31.34 -51.75 22.86
C THR A 946 30.16 -50.77 22.78
N TYR A 947 29.17 -51.02 21.92
CA TYR A 947 28.04 -50.10 21.75
C TYR A 947 27.14 -49.99 23.00
N LEU A 948 27.06 -51.05 23.82
CA LEU A 948 26.33 -51.01 25.09
C LEU A 948 27.11 -50.21 26.12
N ALA A 949 28.43 -50.34 26.16
CA ALA A 949 29.29 -49.52 27.02
C ALA A 949 29.16 -48.02 26.66
N GLU A 950 29.15 -47.68 25.37
CA GLU A 950 28.90 -46.31 24.89
C GLU A 950 27.51 -45.82 25.27
N PHE A 951 26.48 -46.65 25.10
CA PHE A 951 25.11 -46.32 25.49
C PHE A 951 24.99 -46.08 27.00
N HIS A 952 25.59 -46.93 27.84
CA HIS A 952 25.58 -46.77 29.29
C HIS A 952 26.37 -45.53 29.73
N PHE A 953 27.48 -45.21 29.06
CA PHE A 953 28.22 -43.96 29.28
C PHE A 953 27.33 -42.74 28.99
N ILE A 954 26.68 -42.71 27.82
CA ILE A 954 25.77 -41.64 27.42
C ILE A 954 24.62 -41.53 28.44
N HIS A 955 23.99 -42.65 28.79
CA HIS A 955 22.87 -42.67 29.71
C HIS A 955 23.24 -42.17 31.11
N LEU A 956 24.39 -42.60 31.65
CA LEU A 956 24.85 -42.15 32.97
C LEU A 956 25.22 -40.66 32.97
N ALA A 957 25.96 -40.20 31.95
CA ALA A 957 26.36 -38.79 31.81
C ALA A 957 25.17 -37.83 31.66
N THR A 958 24.02 -38.33 31.20
CA THR A 958 22.84 -37.53 30.87
C THR A 958 21.74 -37.59 31.94
N LYS A 959 21.64 -38.69 32.70
CA LYS A 959 20.65 -38.87 33.78
C LYS A 959 20.89 -37.99 35.00
N LEU A 960 22.12 -37.52 35.22
CA LEU A 960 22.53 -36.78 36.41
C LEU A 960 22.10 -35.29 36.40
N ASN A 961 21.34 -34.80 35.42
CA ASN A 961 21.11 -33.35 35.18
C ASN A 961 22.41 -32.53 35.20
N SER A 962 23.53 -33.19 34.90
CA SER A 962 24.87 -32.68 35.09
C SER A 962 25.34 -31.91 33.87
N ASP A 963 26.20 -30.93 34.12
CA ASP A 963 26.80 -30.01 33.16
C ASP A 963 27.62 -30.67 32.02
N PHE A 964 27.76 -32.00 31.99
CA PHE A 964 28.49 -32.75 30.93
C PHE A 964 27.88 -32.59 29.53
N ASN A 965 26.57 -32.34 29.47
CA ASN A 965 25.84 -32.05 28.23
C ASN A 965 25.99 -30.60 27.75
N LEU A 966 26.80 -29.78 28.44
CA LEU A 966 27.05 -28.41 28.04
C LEU A 966 28.27 -28.31 27.14
N HIS A 967 28.09 -27.61 26.02
CA HIS A 967 29.24 -27.04 25.32
C HIS A 967 29.60 -25.72 25.99
N LEU A 968 30.69 -25.73 26.74
CA LEU A 968 31.23 -24.55 27.39
C LEU A 968 32.18 -23.81 26.45
N TYR A 969 31.85 -22.55 26.15
CA TYR A 969 32.69 -21.66 25.37
C TYR A 969 33.31 -20.60 26.29
N PRO A 970 34.65 -20.50 26.37
CA PRO A 970 35.30 -19.40 27.06
C PRO A 970 35.10 -18.11 26.25
N LEU A 971 34.54 -17.08 26.87
CA LEU A 971 34.53 -15.73 26.29
C LEU A 971 35.90 -15.08 26.54
N GLU A 972 36.79 -15.18 25.58
CA GLU A 972 38.04 -14.40 25.61
C GLU A 972 37.75 -12.93 25.28
N LYS A 973 38.23 -12.02 26.13
CA LYS A 973 38.24 -10.57 25.88
C LYS A 973 39.64 -10.12 25.51
N PRO A 974 39.80 -9.11 24.62
CA PRO A 974 41.05 -8.37 24.53
C PRO A 974 41.32 -7.67 25.86
N THR A 975 42.57 -7.77 26.31
CA THR A 975 43.03 -7.42 27.65
C THR A 975 42.75 -5.97 28.04
N HIS A 976 42.56 -5.78 29.37
CA HIS A 976 42.28 -4.56 30.12
C HIS A 976 40.78 -4.27 30.34
N LYS A 977 40.31 -4.49 31.58
CA LYS A 977 39.03 -4.05 32.21
C LYS A 977 37.91 -5.09 32.44
N CYS A 978 38.20 -6.33 32.84
CA CYS A 978 37.20 -7.18 33.53
C CYS A 978 37.81 -8.04 34.64
N ARG A 979 37.17 -8.07 35.82
CA ARG A 979 37.59 -8.83 37.01
C ARG A 979 37.16 -10.31 37.00
N PHE A 980 36.40 -10.76 36.00
CA PHE A 980 35.82 -12.10 35.93
C PHE A 980 35.83 -12.62 34.49
N SER A 981 36.10 -13.92 34.34
CA SER A 981 35.94 -14.67 33.07
C SER A 981 34.57 -15.33 33.08
N VAL A 982 33.82 -15.20 31.98
CA VAL A 982 32.48 -15.79 31.84
C VAL A 982 32.56 -16.92 30.83
N TRP A 983 31.99 -18.07 31.18
CA TRP A 983 31.86 -19.24 30.33
C TRP A 983 30.39 -19.34 29.91
N ILE A 984 30.13 -19.56 28.62
CA ILE A 984 28.76 -19.82 28.12
C ILE A 984 28.60 -21.32 27.98
N GLY A 985 27.68 -21.93 28.72
CA GLY A 985 27.24 -23.31 28.54
C GLY A 985 26.01 -23.39 27.66
N ILE A 986 26.04 -24.20 26.61
CA ILE A 986 24.89 -24.41 25.72
C ILE A 986 24.43 -25.87 25.85
N SER A 987 23.15 -26.08 26.16
CA SER A 987 22.50 -27.39 26.30
C SER A 987 21.20 -27.47 25.46
N PRO A 988 20.58 -28.66 25.33
CA PRO A 988 19.26 -28.80 24.69
C PRO A 988 18.14 -28.01 25.40
N GLN A 989 18.33 -27.68 26.69
CA GLN A 989 17.34 -26.96 27.51
C GLN A 989 17.52 -25.44 27.43
N GLY A 990 18.62 -24.95 26.85
CA GLY A 990 18.89 -23.51 26.70
C GLY A 990 20.36 -23.13 26.86
N VAL A 991 20.61 -21.83 27.08
CA VAL A 991 21.93 -21.24 27.30
C VAL A 991 22.08 -20.82 28.75
N THR A 992 23.15 -21.28 29.40
CA THR A 992 23.48 -20.99 30.81
C THR A 992 24.81 -20.25 30.89
N LEU A 993 24.89 -19.21 31.71
CA LEU A 993 26.11 -18.42 31.90
C LEU A 993 26.80 -18.80 33.22
N TYR A 994 28.08 -19.18 33.14
CA TYR A 994 28.92 -19.53 34.29
C TYR A 994 29.92 -18.41 34.55
N GLN A 995 29.92 -17.88 35.77
CA GLN A 995 30.93 -16.92 36.20
C GLN A 995 32.11 -17.66 36.82
N VAL A 996 33.28 -17.59 36.17
CA VAL A 996 34.51 -18.13 36.73
C VAL A 996 35.15 -17.05 37.60
N MET A 997 35.06 -17.25 38.91
CA MET A 997 35.87 -16.50 39.87
C MET A 997 37.32 -16.91 39.70
N LYS A 998 38.20 -15.99 39.29
CA LYS A 998 39.64 -16.21 39.38
C LYS A 998 39.98 -16.30 40.87
N THR A 999 40.21 -17.51 41.37
CA THR A 999 40.90 -17.71 42.64
C THR A 999 42.29 -17.08 42.53
N LYS A 1000 42.66 -16.27 43.54
CA LYS A 1000 44.00 -15.68 43.64
C LYS A 1000 45.08 -16.75 43.69
#